data_AF-A0A354T573-F1
#
_entry.id   AF-A0A354T573-F1
#
_cell.length_a   1.000
_cell.length_b   1.000
_cell.length_c   1.000
_cell.angle_alpha   90.00
_cell.angle_beta   90.00
_cell.angle_gamma   90.00
#
_symmetry.space_group_name_H-M   'P 1'
#
loop_
_entity.id
_entity.type
_entity.pdbx_description
1 polymer ?
#
loop_
_entity_poly.entity_id
_entity_poly.type
_entity_poly.pdbx_seq_one_letter_code
_entity_poly.pdbx_strand_id
1 'polypeptide(L)'
;RCHDHKFDPIPSRDYYAMFSIFSSSDEPDEPAMPIIGKAANEQDGKDYEVKIAEIEKKALDFKRTVYDEFRQPERLTEYLVFAQETVGIADSTVFRGKAGQMKLRDRVADQWRDFLKRHALSPKPHAAMVAWKRFAELPAGEFATKAPAIAQELAKPESGCSPEIAAAFAKAPPKSMKDVASAYAQIILDSKVEPVRQLMQDKLSPMSVPVEGADAFFTRKDRETVVRLENERSKLDSTHAGAPPRAMVLLDKPKPNDVRIYIRGNPARQGDPAPRAWLTMFGGEKFTDGSGRLELAKHIASKDNPLTARVIVNRVWMQHFGRPLVSQPSDFGVQTPKPVQADLLDYLAAYLMENGWSLKKLHTLILSSRTWQQSSHATPEKLTKDAENDLLSRFNRQRLDYETMRDAILAATGELDAAKQGGRAVELSAKDADTRRTLYLKVDRYDQASVPAMFDFANPDSHSPQRFNTTVPQQALFLMNSPFMRARADAIAKATPLKGSTFDSEAIRAMYQRILARDPQPDEVELAQRFAADADALNGEKPFRWSYGSMQLTRTPDGKPAFAEFQSFAHLTERSGGGQRLWSPSEKIPSADPTWGHAFWANYGGHAAPKDLAVTARWHVPTDMKISIDAVLSRSSDRGDGVRAWIHNSRSGVVSEYFCTPQNKKVPTQITTDVKKGDIVSFIVHNETGTDSDSFDWQPQITRADNGEVLTHAKNDFCDASRWPFGRQKPQQPLSQLAQVLMISNEFMFVD
;
A
#
# COMPACT_ATOMS: atom_id res chain seq x y z
N ARG A 1 -21.36 28.76 -2.19
CA ARG A 1 -22.78 28.92 -1.81
C ARG A 1 -23.45 29.89 -2.79
N CYS A 2 -24.59 29.53 -3.39
CA CYS A 2 -25.17 30.34 -4.47
C CYS A 2 -26.17 31.42 -3.99
N HIS A 3 -26.90 31.16 -2.91
CA HIS A 3 -27.89 32.07 -2.35
C HIS A 3 -28.13 31.75 -0.87
N ASP A 4 -28.89 32.61 -0.21
CA ASP A 4 -29.38 32.37 1.15
C ASP A 4 -30.49 31.33 1.12
N HIS A 5 -30.32 30.24 1.86
CA HIS A 5 -31.36 29.23 2.00
C HIS A 5 -32.30 29.60 3.14
N LYS A 6 -33.61 29.44 2.92
CA LYS A 6 -34.68 29.81 3.88
C LYS A 6 -34.48 29.21 5.28
N PHE A 7 -33.91 28.01 5.37
CA PHE A 7 -33.77 27.25 6.63
C PHE A 7 -32.34 27.15 7.12
N ASP A 8 -31.38 27.77 6.42
CA ASP A 8 -29.99 27.75 6.85
C ASP A 8 -29.68 29.08 7.56
N PRO A 9 -29.32 29.04 8.84
CA PRO A 9 -29.08 30.24 9.63
C PRO A 9 -27.82 31.00 9.23
N ILE A 10 -26.98 30.43 8.34
CA ILE A 10 -25.75 31.07 7.86
C ILE A 10 -26.05 31.85 6.57
N PRO A 11 -25.97 33.19 6.56
CA PRO A 11 -26.09 33.97 5.34
C PRO A 11 -24.95 33.67 4.35
N SER A 12 -25.18 33.95 3.08
CA SER A 12 -24.18 33.89 2.02
C SER A 12 -22.98 34.77 2.37
N ARG A 13 -23.22 35.95 2.94
CA ARG A 13 -22.17 36.84 3.42
C ARG A 13 -21.25 36.15 4.43
N ASP A 14 -21.80 35.48 5.42
CA ASP A 14 -21.03 34.79 6.48
C ASP A 14 -20.28 33.58 5.93
N TYR A 15 -20.90 32.83 5.01
CA TYR A 15 -20.19 31.78 4.27
C TYR A 15 -18.98 32.34 3.52
N TYR A 16 -19.11 33.46 2.83
CA TYR A 16 -18.01 34.08 2.09
C TYR A 16 -16.98 34.73 3.02
N ALA A 17 -17.37 35.23 4.20
CA ALA A 17 -16.45 35.71 5.22
C ALA A 17 -15.56 34.57 5.75
N MET A 18 -16.16 33.40 6.01
CA MET A 18 -15.44 32.18 6.36
C MET A 18 -14.56 31.71 5.19
N PHE A 19 -15.04 31.79 3.95
CA PHE A 19 -14.25 31.45 2.78
C PHE A 19 -13.03 32.38 2.63
N SER A 20 -13.15 33.68 2.94
CA SER A 20 -12.00 34.61 2.94
C SER A 20 -10.90 34.18 3.92
N ILE A 21 -11.27 33.58 5.05
CA ILE A 21 -10.30 33.10 6.05
C ILE A 21 -9.40 32.02 5.43
N PHE A 22 -10.00 31.02 4.81
CA PHE A 22 -9.25 29.91 4.20
C PHE A 22 -8.63 30.27 2.85
N SER A 23 -9.24 31.18 2.08
CA SER A 23 -8.66 31.69 0.83
C SER A 23 -7.40 32.51 1.06
N SER A 24 -7.21 33.02 2.28
CA SER A 24 -6.01 33.75 2.73
C SER A 24 -4.85 32.84 3.15
N SER A 25 -4.89 31.56 2.80
CA SER A 25 -3.80 30.61 3.04
C SER A 25 -3.36 29.92 1.75
N ASP A 26 -2.12 29.44 1.74
CA ASP A 26 -1.53 28.63 0.67
C ASP A 26 -1.06 27.28 1.23
N GLU A 27 -1.25 26.24 0.44
CA GLU A 27 -0.58 24.95 0.64
C GLU A 27 0.81 25.06 0.01
N PRO A 28 1.90 24.85 0.77
CA PRO A 28 3.24 24.87 0.22
C PRO A 28 3.42 23.70 -0.75
N ASP A 29 3.67 24.00 -2.03
CA ASP A 29 3.96 22.99 -3.05
C ASP A 29 5.17 22.11 -2.63
N GLU A 30 5.17 20.83 -2.98
CA GLU A 30 6.39 20.01 -2.82
C GLU A 30 7.51 20.60 -3.69
N PRO A 31 8.72 20.84 -3.15
CA PRO A 31 9.28 20.37 -1.87
C PRO A 31 9.28 21.39 -0.72
N ALA A 32 8.55 22.50 -0.85
CA ALA A 32 8.53 23.62 0.09
C ALA A 32 7.82 23.33 1.43
N MET A 33 7.24 22.12 1.59
CA MET A 33 6.68 21.69 2.87
C MET A 33 7.73 21.76 4.00
N PRO A 34 7.40 22.36 5.16
CA PRO A 34 8.35 22.53 6.26
C PRO A 34 8.88 21.20 6.78
N ILE A 35 10.21 21.13 6.94
CA ILE A 35 10.89 20.02 7.59
C ILE A 35 10.73 20.19 9.11
N ILE A 36 10.19 19.17 9.77
CA ILE A 36 9.89 19.18 11.21
C ILE A 36 10.78 18.24 12.03
N GLY A 37 11.77 17.62 11.39
CA GLY A 37 12.69 16.71 12.06
C GLY A 37 13.77 16.22 11.12
N LYS A 38 14.63 15.35 11.65
CA LYS A 38 15.69 14.68 10.88
C LYS A 38 15.23 13.29 10.44
N ALA A 39 15.97 12.69 9.51
CA ALA A 39 15.84 11.27 9.20
C ALA A 39 16.02 10.42 10.46
N ALA A 40 15.31 9.29 10.53
CA ALA A 40 15.42 8.36 11.66
C ALA A 40 16.83 7.72 11.75
N ASN A 41 17.51 7.60 10.61
CA ASN A 41 18.87 7.06 10.48
C ASN A 41 19.75 8.03 9.69
N GLU A 42 20.94 8.34 10.20
CA GLU A 42 21.88 9.29 9.58
C GLU A 42 22.42 8.80 8.23
N GLN A 43 22.69 7.50 8.10
CA GLN A 43 23.20 6.91 6.85
C GLN A 43 22.14 6.97 5.75
N ASP A 44 20.90 6.65 6.07
CA ASP A 44 19.78 6.77 5.13
C ASP A 44 19.56 8.24 4.75
N GLY A 45 19.72 9.16 5.71
CA GLY A 45 19.66 10.61 5.48
C GLY A 45 20.71 11.10 4.47
N LYS A 46 21.96 10.64 4.60
CA LYS A 46 23.03 10.97 3.64
C LYS A 46 22.75 10.41 2.25
N ASP A 47 22.27 9.17 2.15
CA ASP A 47 21.88 8.56 0.88
C ASP A 47 20.71 9.31 0.21
N TYR A 48 19.74 9.78 0.99
CA TYR A 48 18.66 10.64 0.53
C TYR A 48 19.19 11.98 -0.03
N GLU A 49 20.09 12.66 0.69
CA GLU A 49 20.68 13.93 0.26
C GLU A 49 21.43 13.79 -1.07
N VAL A 50 22.20 12.70 -1.25
CA VAL A 50 22.89 12.41 -2.51
C VAL A 50 21.90 12.27 -3.67
N LYS A 51 20.84 11.49 -3.49
CA LYS A 51 19.82 11.30 -4.53
C LYS A 51 19.05 12.58 -4.86
N ILE A 52 18.74 13.41 -3.87
CA ILE A 52 18.15 14.74 -4.11
C ILE A 52 19.10 15.61 -4.91
N ALA A 53 20.37 15.67 -4.53
CA ALA A 53 21.38 16.46 -5.24
C ALA A 53 21.54 16.01 -6.71
N GLU A 54 21.43 14.71 -6.99
CA GLU A 54 21.41 14.18 -8.35
C GLU A 54 20.20 14.67 -9.16
N ILE A 55 19.00 14.65 -8.57
CA ILE A 55 17.77 15.14 -9.23
C ILE A 55 17.85 16.65 -9.48
N GLU A 56 18.30 17.42 -8.49
CA GLU A 56 18.46 18.87 -8.61
C GLU A 56 19.51 19.23 -9.67
N LYS A 57 20.61 18.48 -9.73
CA LYS A 57 21.61 18.61 -10.80
C LYS A 57 21.00 18.32 -12.18
N LYS A 58 20.27 17.22 -12.35
CA LYS A 58 19.57 16.90 -13.62
C LYS A 58 18.63 18.03 -14.05
N ALA A 59 17.89 18.61 -13.10
CA ALA A 59 16.97 19.71 -13.36
C ALA A 59 17.72 20.99 -13.79
N LEU A 60 18.83 21.32 -13.13
CA LEU A 60 19.67 22.47 -13.48
C LEU A 60 20.38 22.28 -14.83
N ASP A 61 20.90 21.08 -15.11
CA ASP A 61 21.54 20.72 -16.39
C ASP A 61 20.53 20.83 -17.55
N PHE A 62 19.28 20.42 -17.31
CA PHE A 62 18.20 20.59 -18.28
C PHE A 62 17.87 22.07 -18.52
N LYS A 63 17.73 22.87 -17.44
CA LYS A 63 17.56 24.33 -17.55
C LYS A 63 18.70 24.99 -18.31
N ARG A 64 19.94 24.57 -18.06
CA ARG A 64 21.13 25.03 -18.78
C ARG A 64 21.07 24.69 -20.27
N THR A 65 20.64 23.48 -20.60
CA THR A 65 20.44 23.07 -22.01
C THR A 65 19.45 23.99 -22.73
N VAL A 66 18.31 24.30 -22.10
CA VAL A 66 17.34 25.26 -22.65
C VAL A 66 17.91 26.66 -22.74
N TYR A 67 18.61 27.11 -21.71
CA TYR A 67 19.26 28.42 -21.63
C TYR A 67 20.31 28.62 -22.75
N ASP A 68 21.11 27.59 -23.03
CA ASP A 68 22.16 27.61 -24.04
C ASP A 68 21.58 27.51 -25.46
N GLU A 69 20.50 26.74 -25.68
CA GLU A 69 19.89 26.51 -26.99
C GLU A 69 19.61 27.82 -27.73
N PHE A 70 18.90 28.77 -27.10
CA PHE A 70 18.53 30.03 -27.76
C PHE A 70 19.64 31.10 -27.71
N ARG A 71 20.78 30.78 -27.09
CA ARG A 71 21.99 31.61 -27.07
C ARG A 71 23.08 31.10 -28.01
N GLN A 72 22.83 30.05 -28.79
CA GLN A 72 23.70 29.67 -29.89
C GLN A 72 23.63 30.73 -31.00
N PRO A 73 24.76 31.12 -31.64
CA PRO A 73 24.79 32.19 -32.64
C PRO A 73 23.79 32.00 -33.78
N GLU A 74 23.70 30.78 -34.32
CA GLU A 74 22.81 30.42 -35.42
C GLU A 74 21.35 30.53 -34.98
N ARG A 75 21.06 30.04 -33.76
CA ARG A 75 19.71 30.01 -33.22
C ARG A 75 19.20 31.40 -32.84
N LEU A 76 20.05 32.23 -32.25
CA LEU A 76 19.76 33.63 -31.96
C LEU A 76 19.48 34.41 -33.25
N THR A 77 20.25 34.13 -34.30
CA THR A 77 20.00 34.70 -35.64
C THR A 77 18.61 34.35 -36.14
N GLU A 78 18.19 33.08 -36.04
CA GLU A 78 16.84 32.64 -36.42
C GLU A 78 15.75 33.37 -35.62
N TYR A 79 15.92 33.52 -34.30
CA TYR A 79 14.98 34.27 -33.47
C TYR A 79 14.85 35.74 -33.88
N LEU A 80 15.97 36.40 -34.16
CA LEU A 80 15.99 37.81 -34.53
C LEU A 80 15.39 38.05 -35.93
N VAL A 81 15.67 37.18 -36.90
CA VAL A 81 15.02 37.22 -38.23
C VAL A 81 13.52 37.00 -38.10
N PHE A 82 13.13 35.95 -37.38
CA PHE A 82 11.72 35.63 -37.16
C PHE A 82 10.99 36.78 -36.47
N ALA A 83 11.59 37.36 -35.42
CA ALA A 83 11.04 38.50 -34.70
C ALA A 83 10.79 39.70 -35.63
N GLN A 84 11.74 40.00 -36.54
CA GLN A 84 11.61 41.08 -37.52
C GLN A 84 10.50 40.83 -38.56
N GLU A 85 10.44 39.63 -39.14
CA GLU A 85 9.46 39.28 -40.17
C GLU A 85 8.03 39.24 -39.62
N THR A 86 7.88 39.03 -38.32
CA THR A 86 6.59 38.84 -37.66
C THR A 86 6.15 40.02 -36.80
N VAL A 87 6.89 41.14 -36.79
CA VAL A 87 6.53 42.37 -36.04
C VAL A 87 5.09 42.82 -36.33
N GLY A 88 4.67 42.74 -37.59
CA GLY A 88 3.34 43.15 -38.05
C GLY A 88 2.21 42.16 -37.77
N ILE A 89 2.49 40.96 -37.27
CA ILE A 89 1.46 39.96 -36.95
C ILE A 89 0.85 40.30 -35.59
N ALA A 90 -0.41 40.76 -35.59
CA ALA A 90 -1.15 41.07 -34.36
C ALA A 90 -1.80 39.84 -33.71
N ASP A 91 -2.16 38.82 -34.50
CA ASP A 91 -2.79 37.59 -34.00
C ASP A 91 -1.76 36.67 -33.33
N SER A 92 -1.92 36.44 -32.03
CA SER A 92 -1.01 35.60 -31.23
C SER A 92 -1.01 34.14 -31.64
N THR A 93 -2.14 33.61 -32.13
CA THR A 93 -2.28 32.21 -32.55
C THR A 93 -1.51 31.99 -33.85
N VAL A 94 -1.65 32.90 -34.81
CA VAL A 94 -0.89 32.88 -36.08
C VAL A 94 0.60 33.01 -35.81
N PHE A 95 1.00 33.91 -34.90
CA PHE A 95 2.40 34.08 -34.49
C PHE A 95 3.00 32.79 -33.91
N ARG A 96 2.33 32.18 -32.92
CA ARG A 96 2.79 30.94 -32.28
C ARG A 96 2.83 29.78 -33.26
N GLY A 97 1.86 29.69 -34.17
CA GLY A 97 1.83 28.68 -35.24
C GLY A 97 3.06 28.75 -36.15
N LYS A 98 3.45 29.96 -36.58
CA LYS A 98 4.66 30.18 -37.40
C LYS A 98 5.94 29.89 -36.62
N ALA A 99 6.03 30.30 -35.35
CA ALA A 99 7.18 29.98 -34.50
C ALA A 99 7.36 28.46 -34.37
N GLY A 100 6.26 27.72 -34.18
CA GLY A 100 6.26 26.26 -34.12
C GLY A 100 6.72 25.58 -35.41
N GLN A 101 6.37 26.10 -36.59
CA GLN A 101 6.85 25.59 -37.89
C GLN A 101 8.37 25.69 -38.02
N MET A 102 8.96 26.76 -37.49
CA MET A 102 10.42 26.97 -37.43
C MET A 102 11.06 26.29 -36.20
N LYS A 103 10.28 25.52 -35.44
CA LYS A 103 10.68 24.88 -34.18
C LYS A 103 11.22 25.86 -33.15
N LEU A 104 10.88 27.15 -33.23
CA LEU A 104 11.32 28.19 -32.29
C LEU A 104 10.49 28.12 -31.00
N ARG A 105 11.11 28.47 -29.88
CA ARG A 105 10.41 28.65 -28.59
C ARG A 105 9.57 29.91 -28.69
N ASP A 106 8.26 29.74 -28.69
CA ASP A 106 7.29 30.80 -28.90
C ASP A 106 7.48 31.99 -27.94
N ARG A 107 7.72 31.72 -26.65
CA ARG A 107 7.96 32.76 -25.64
C ARG A 107 9.26 33.55 -25.85
N VAL A 108 10.33 32.89 -26.30
CA VAL A 108 11.60 33.56 -26.62
C VAL A 108 11.41 34.44 -27.86
N ALA A 109 10.74 33.92 -28.88
CA ALA A 109 10.40 34.68 -30.09
C ALA A 109 9.50 35.89 -29.79
N ASP A 110 8.51 35.72 -28.91
CA ASP A 110 7.60 36.78 -28.47
C ASP A 110 8.36 37.91 -27.76
N GLN A 111 9.28 37.56 -26.86
CA GLN A 111 10.13 38.53 -26.18
C GLN A 111 11.08 39.25 -27.15
N TRP A 112 11.70 38.56 -28.11
CA TRP A 112 12.52 39.21 -29.13
C TRP A 112 11.70 40.15 -30.03
N ARG A 113 10.48 39.77 -30.41
CA ARG A 113 9.58 40.63 -31.18
C ARG A 113 9.23 41.90 -30.41
N ASP A 114 8.86 41.76 -29.15
CA ASP A 114 8.54 42.89 -28.27
C ASP A 114 9.77 43.78 -28.01
N PHE A 115 10.94 43.16 -27.85
CA PHE A 115 12.22 43.85 -27.72
C PHE A 115 12.51 44.71 -28.95
N LEU A 116 12.38 44.16 -30.17
CA LEU A 116 12.59 44.91 -31.40
C LEU A 116 11.59 46.06 -31.54
N LYS A 117 10.31 45.85 -31.22
CA LYS A 117 9.28 46.91 -31.24
C LYS A 117 9.64 48.08 -30.32
N ARG A 118 10.15 47.80 -29.13
CA ARG A 118 10.48 48.83 -28.13
C ARG A 118 11.79 49.56 -28.45
N HIS A 119 12.84 48.81 -28.80
CA HIS A 119 14.19 49.34 -28.83
C HIS A 119 14.75 49.60 -30.23
N ALA A 120 14.25 48.91 -31.26
CA ALA A 120 14.75 49.04 -32.63
C ALA A 120 13.76 49.78 -33.56
N LEU A 121 12.47 49.47 -33.49
CA LEU A 121 11.47 49.97 -34.44
C LEU A 121 10.64 51.14 -33.90
N SER A 122 11.01 51.69 -32.75
CA SER A 122 10.38 52.87 -32.18
C SER A 122 10.78 54.15 -32.94
N PRO A 123 10.03 55.27 -32.79
CA PRO A 123 10.39 56.54 -33.42
C PRO A 123 11.80 57.02 -33.05
N LYS A 124 12.24 56.75 -31.82
CA LYS A 124 13.60 57.01 -31.31
C LYS A 124 14.25 55.68 -30.89
N PRO A 125 14.91 54.96 -31.81
CA PRO A 125 15.58 53.69 -31.48
C PRO A 125 16.72 53.90 -30.48
N HIS A 126 17.01 52.87 -29.69
CA HIS A 126 18.18 52.85 -28.81
C HIS A 126 19.46 52.97 -29.66
N ALA A 127 20.51 53.64 -29.16
CA ALA A 127 21.77 53.86 -29.90
C ALA A 127 22.40 52.55 -30.41
N ALA A 128 22.18 51.44 -29.70
CA ALA A 128 22.64 50.11 -30.09
C ALA A 128 21.82 49.48 -31.24
N MET A 129 20.61 49.96 -31.51
CA MET A 129 19.66 49.39 -32.48
C MET A 129 19.34 50.32 -33.66
N VAL A 130 19.99 51.50 -33.73
CA VAL A 130 19.83 52.44 -34.86
C VAL A 130 20.16 51.76 -36.19
N ALA A 131 21.26 51.01 -36.25
CA ALA A 131 21.63 50.26 -37.45
C ALA A 131 20.56 49.21 -37.83
N TRP A 132 19.97 48.53 -36.85
CA TRP A 132 18.88 47.58 -37.08
C TRP A 132 17.70 48.24 -37.79
N LYS A 133 17.25 49.40 -37.29
CA LYS A 133 16.14 50.16 -37.88
C LYS A 133 16.41 50.56 -39.33
N ARG A 134 17.58 51.15 -39.57
CA ARG A 134 17.97 51.65 -40.90
C ARG A 134 18.03 50.54 -41.95
N PHE A 135 18.53 49.36 -41.58
CA PHE A 135 18.52 48.21 -42.50
C PHE A 135 17.12 47.59 -42.63
N ALA A 136 16.31 47.55 -41.58
CA ALA A 136 14.95 47.02 -41.61
C ALA A 136 13.99 47.81 -42.52
N GLU A 137 14.27 49.10 -42.76
CA GLU A 137 13.49 49.98 -43.65
C GLU A 137 13.78 49.73 -45.15
N LEU A 138 14.81 48.93 -45.49
CA LEU A 138 15.15 48.63 -46.88
C LEU A 138 14.22 47.56 -47.49
N PRO A 139 13.68 47.78 -48.70
CA PRO A 139 13.01 46.73 -49.45
C PRO A 139 13.97 45.58 -49.79
N ALA A 140 13.49 44.33 -49.70
CA ALA A 140 14.33 43.14 -49.90
C ALA A 140 15.07 43.10 -51.25
N GLY A 141 14.43 43.56 -52.33
CA GLY A 141 15.01 43.61 -53.69
C GLY A 141 16.11 44.66 -53.88
N GLU A 142 16.19 45.66 -52.99
CA GLU A 142 17.17 46.76 -53.05
C GLU A 142 18.19 46.69 -51.90
N PHE A 143 18.09 45.68 -51.04
CA PHE A 143 18.87 45.60 -49.81
C PHE A 143 20.37 45.55 -50.11
N ALA A 144 20.81 44.63 -50.97
CA ALA A 144 22.23 44.43 -51.26
C ALA A 144 22.89 45.63 -51.97
N THR A 145 22.13 46.42 -52.72
CA THR A 145 22.64 47.60 -53.45
C THR A 145 22.68 48.85 -52.58
N LYS A 146 21.72 49.03 -51.66
CA LYS A 146 21.63 50.21 -50.78
C LYS A 146 22.31 50.05 -49.43
N ALA A 147 22.50 48.83 -48.93
CA ALA A 147 23.11 48.57 -47.63
C ALA A 147 24.54 49.15 -47.46
N PRO A 148 25.45 49.12 -48.46
CA PRO A 148 26.78 49.74 -48.33
C PRO A 148 26.75 51.25 -48.08
N ALA A 149 25.81 51.96 -48.71
CA ALA A 149 25.64 53.40 -48.50
C ALA A 149 25.15 53.70 -47.07
N ILE A 150 24.18 52.92 -46.57
CA ILE A 150 23.68 53.05 -45.19
C ILE A 150 24.78 52.70 -44.17
N ALA A 151 25.61 51.69 -44.44
CA ALA A 151 26.74 51.36 -43.56
C ALA A 151 27.75 52.52 -43.44
N GLN A 152 28.01 53.25 -44.53
CA GLN A 152 28.85 54.45 -44.52
C GLN A 152 28.19 55.63 -43.80
N GLU A 153 26.87 55.80 -43.93
CA GLU A 153 26.12 56.82 -43.18
C GLU A 153 26.09 56.56 -41.68
N LEU A 154 25.93 55.29 -41.28
CA LEU A 154 25.97 54.87 -39.87
C LEU A 154 27.33 55.12 -39.21
N ALA A 155 28.42 55.13 -39.97
CA ALA A 155 29.76 55.45 -39.47
C ALA A 155 29.96 56.94 -39.14
N LYS A 156 29.04 57.82 -39.55
CA LYS A 156 29.10 59.25 -39.20
C LYS A 156 28.59 59.46 -37.76
N PRO A 157 29.24 60.34 -36.95
CA PRO A 157 28.81 60.63 -35.58
C PRO A 157 27.35 61.13 -35.46
N GLU A 158 26.87 61.82 -36.49
CA GLU A 158 25.52 62.38 -36.58
C GLU A 158 24.41 61.32 -36.71
N SER A 159 24.77 60.05 -36.98
CA SER A 159 23.82 58.95 -37.14
C SER A 159 23.15 58.51 -35.84
N GLY A 160 23.75 58.83 -34.68
CA GLY A 160 23.30 58.36 -33.36
C GLY A 160 23.50 56.86 -33.12
N CYS A 161 24.14 56.13 -34.04
CA CYS A 161 24.48 54.71 -33.90
C CYS A 161 25.72 54.53 -33.01
N SER A 162 25.76 53.43 -32.25
CA SER A 162 26.93 53.10 -31.43
C SER A 162 28.17 52.90 -32.33
N PRO A 163 29.32 53.56 -32.06
CA PRO A 163 30.50 53.52 -32.93
C PRO A 163 31.00 52.11 -33.25
N GLU A 164 30.95 51.20 -32.28
CA GLU A 164 31.40 49.81 -32.41
C GLU A 164 30.53 49.01 -33.39
N ILE A 165 29.21 49.25 -33.35
CA ILE A 165 28.24 48.60 -34.23
C ILE A 165 28.33 49.19 -35.64
N ALA A 166 28.47 50.51 -35.74
CA ALA A 166 28.68 51.18 -37.01
C ALA A 166 29.97 50.70 -37.71
N ALA A 167 31.07 50.55 -36.96
CA ALA A 167 32.33 50.01 -37.47
C ALA A 167 32.19 48.56 -37.94
N ALA A 168 31.43 47.72 -37.22
CA ALA A 168 31.18 46.34 -37.61
C ALA A 168 30.48 46.23 -38.97
N PHE A 169 29.44 47.03 -39.21
CA PHE A 169 28.72 47.04 -40.49
C PHE A 169 29.46 47.78 -41.60
N ALA A 170 30.31 48.77 -41.29
CA ALA A 170 31.17 49.42 -42.28
C ALA A 170 32.28 48.48 -42.80
N LYS A 171 32.82 47.61 -41.92
CA LYS A 171 33.84 46.61 -42.28
C LYS A 171 33.28 45.50 -43.17
N ALA A 172 32.05 45.08 -42.92
CA ALA A 172 31.36 44.04 -43.68
C ALA A 172 29.89 44.43 -43.91
N PRO A 173 29.58 45.16 -45.00
CA PRO A 173 28.21 45.54 -45.32
C PRO A 173 27.30 44.32 -45.50
N PRO A 174 26.12 44.29 -44.86
CA PRO A 174 25.21 43.14 -44.92
C PRO A 174 24.53 43.06 -46.28
N LYS A 175 24.30 41.84 -46.79
CA LYS A 175 23.61 41.61 -48.08
C LYS A 175 22.12 41.31 -47.90
N SER A 176 21.70 40.98 -46.67
CA SER A 176 20.33 40.66 -46.31
C SER A 176 20.04 41.02 -44.85
N MET A 177 18.76 41.05 -44.48
CA MET A 177 18.36 41.20 -43.07
C MET A 177 18.84 40.03 -42.20
N LYS A 178 19.06 38.85 -42.80
CA LYS A 178 19.67 37.71 -42.12
C LYS A 178 21.14 37.97 -41.76
N ASP A 179 21.89 38.67 -42.61
CA ASP A 179 23.28 39.05 -42.30
C ASP A 179 23.33 40.10 -41.18
N VAL A 180 22.36 41.03 -41.15
CA VAL A 180 22.18 41.96 -40.02
C VAL A 180 21.90 41.19 -38.74
N ALA A 181 20.94 40.27 -38.76
CA ALA A 181 20.62 39.42 -37.61
C ALA A 181 21.83 38.60 -37.13
N SER A 182 22.61 38.05 -38.05
CA SER A 182 23.83 37.28 -37.74
C SER A 182 24.90 38.14 -37.05
N ALA A 183 25.13 39.35 -37.56
CA ALA A 183 26.07 40.30 -36.96
C ALA A 183 25.61 40.73 -35.56
N TYR A 184 24.32 41.03 -35.38
CA TYR A 184 23.78 41.36 -34.06
C TYR A 184 23.83 40.18 -33.09
N ALA A 185 23.57 38.95 -33.54
CA ALA A 185 23.70 37.76 -32.71
C ALA A 185 25.13 37.61 -32.16
N GLN A 186 26.15 37.82 -33.00
CA GLN A 186 27.55 37.81 -32.55
C GLN A 186 27.86 38.95 -31.58
N ILE A 187 27.40 40.17 -31.86
CA ILE A 187 27.64 41.33 -30.97
C ILE A 187 26.97 41.15 -29.61
N ILE A 188 25.75 40.61 -29.59
CA ILE A 188 25.01 40.29 -28.36
C ILE A 188 25.76 39.24 -27.52
N LEU A 189 26.32 38.21 -28.15
CA LEU A 189 27.03 37.14 -27.46
C LEU A 189 28.44 37.54 -27.00
N ASP A 190 29.19 38.31 -27.80
CA ASP A 190 30.56 38.76 -27.46
C ASP A 190 30.57 39.70 -26.24
N SER A 191 29.45 40.35 -25.91
CA SER A 191 29.25 41.16 -24.68
C SER A 191 30.27 42.28 -24.44
N LYS A 192 31.10 42.63 -25.43
CA LYS A 192 32.13 43.69 -25.32
C LYS A 192 31.60 45.10 -25.60
N VAL A 193 30.49 45.21 -26.32
CA VAL A 193 29.87 46.49 -26.68
C VAL A 193 28.98 46.97 -25.54
N GLU A 194 29.43 47.99 -24.79
CA GLU A 194 28.76 48.49 -23.57
C GLU A 194 27.28 48.83 -23.77
N PRO A 195 26.87 49.59 -24.82
CA PRO A 195 25.45 49.90 -25.05
C PRO A 195 24.59 48.65 -25.33
N VAL A 196 25.16 47.60 -25.92
CA VAL A 196 24.45 46.34 -26.19
C VAL A 196 24.33 45.53 -24.89
N ARG A 197 25.40 45.48 -24.08
CA ARG A 197 25.38 44.76 -22.81
C ARG A 197 24.33 45.32 -21.85
N GLN A 198 24.26 46.64 -21.69
CA GLN A 198 23.24 47.29 -20.86
C GLN A 198 21.83 46.97 -21.35
N LEU A 199 21.63 46.98 -22.68
CA LEU A 199 20.35 46.65 -23.29
C LEU A 199 19.96 45.17 -23.10
N MET A 200 20.94 44.26 -23.09
CA MET A 200 20.70 42.83 -22.83
C MET A 200 20.41 42.52 -21.36
N GLN A 201 20.80 43.40 -20.43
CA GLN A 201 20.49 43.30 -19.00
C GLN A 201 19.12 43.89 -18.61
N ASP A 202 18.42 44.54 -19.55
CA ASP A 202 17.05 45.00 -19.34
C ASP A 202 16.14 43.81 -18.99
N LYS A 203 15.27 43.97 -17.98
CA LYS A 203 14.37 42.90 -17.50
C LYS A 203 13.44 42.33 -18.57
N LEU A 204 13.20 43.09 -19.64
CA LEU A 204 12.36 42.69 -20.76
C LEU A 204 13.15 42.01 -21.89
N SER A 205 14.47 41.96 -21.79
CA SER A 205 15.33 41.19 -22.70
C SER A 205 15.29 39.70 -22.34
N PRO A 206 15.12 38.80 -23.33
CA PRO A 206 15.24 37.35 -23.10
C PRO A 206 16.65 36.94 -22.64
N MET A 207 17.66 37.78 -22.89
CA MET A 207 19.05 37.53 -22.48
C MET A 207 19.29 37.79 -20.99
N SER A 208 18.42 38.56 -20.32
CA SER A 208 18.55 38.92 -18.90
C SER A 208 18.15 37.81 -17.93
N VAL A 209 17.41 36.80 -18.40
CA VAL A 209 16.91 35.70 -17.57
C VAL A 209 18.06 34.73 -17.26
N PRO A 210 18.37 34.46 -15.97
CA PRO A 210 19.43 33.53 -15.57
C PRO A 210 19.05 32.07 -15.85
N VAL A 211 20.01 31.14 -15.72
CA VAL A 211 19.80 29.71 -15.97
C VAL A 211 18.65 29.16 -15.12
N GLU A 212 18.57 29.57 -13.86
CA GLU A 212 17.55 29.15 -12.91
C GLU A 212 16.13 29.55 -13.36
N GLY A 213 16.01 30.65 -14.12
CA GLY A 213 14.76 31.18 -14.66
C GLY A 213 14.41 30.69 -16.07
N ALA A 214 15.18 29.75 -16.63
CA ALA A 214 14.97 29.22 -17.98
C ALA A 214 13.60 28.53 -18.16
N ASP A 215 12.92 28.18 -17.07
CA ASP A 215 11.55 27.66 -17.05
C ASP A 215 10.52 28.62 -17.67
N ALA A 216 10.81 29.92 -17.65
CA ALA A 216 10.03 30.92 -18.37
C ALA A 216 9.91 30.60 -19.87
N PHE A 217 10.90 29.90 -20.45
CA PHE A 217 11.02 29.56 -21.88
C PHE A 217 10.69 28.11 -22.22
N PHE A 218 10.18 27.34 -21.25
CA PHE A 218 9.83 25.94 -21.48
C PHE A 218 8.66 25.79 -22.46
N THR A 219 8.86 24.93 -23.44
CA THR A 219 7.79 24.37 -24.27
C THR A 219 6.99 23.35 -23.44
N ARG A 220 5.87 22.87 -23.99
CA ARG A 220 5.10 21.78 -23.38
C ARG A 220 5.98 20.54 -23.10
N LYS A 221 6.85 20.16 -24.03
CA LYS A 221 7.74 19.00 -23.90
C LYS A 221 8.79 19.18 -22.80
N ASP A 222 9.28 20.40 -22.62
CA ASP A 222 10.25 20.69 -21.55
C ASP A 222 9.56 20.61 -20.18
N ARG A 223 8.32 21.10 -20.08
CA ARG A 223 7.51 20.94 -18.86
C ARG A 223 7.27 19.48 -18.51
N GLU A 224 7.00 18.62 -19.48
CA GLU A 224 6.88 17.17 -19.24
C GLU A 224 8.17 16.58 -18.64
N THR A 225 9.34 17.06 -19.07
CA THR A 225 10.63 16.62 -18.54
C THR A 225 10.84 17.07 -17.10
N VAL A 226 10.51 18.32 -16.78
CA VAL A 226 10.63 18.86 -15.42
C VAL A 226 9.61 18.23 -14.47
N VAL A 227 8.36 18.08 -14.90
CA VAL A 227 7.33 17.35 -14.14
C VAL A 227 7.77 15.93 -13.83
N ARG A 228 8.47 15.25 -14.75
CA ARG A 228 9.04 13.93 -14.48
C ARG A 228 10.09 13.95 -13.37
N LEU A 229 10.97 14.96 -13.35
CA LEU A 229 11.99 15.11 -12.30
C LEU A 229 11.37 15.52 -10.96
N GLU A 230 10.34 16.37 -10.98
CA GLU A 230 9.54 16.73 -9.80
C GLU A 230 8.85 15.49 -9.23
N ASN A 231 8.26 14.63 -10.08
CA ASN A 231 7.69 13.36 -9.67
C ASN A 231 8.74 12.38 -9.13
N GLU A 232 9.95 12.35 -9.69
CA GLU A 232 11.08 11.55 -9.17
C GLU A 232 11.45 12.01 -7.76
N ARG A 233 11.50 13.33 -7.53
CA ARG A 233 11.73 13.93 -6.22
C ARG A 233 10.61 13.63 -5.23
N SER A 234 9.35 13.87 -5.61
CA SER A 234 8.17 13.60 -4.78
C SER A 234 8.08 12.12 -4.39
N LYS A 235 8.40 11.22 -5.33
CA LYS A 235 8.51 9.78 -5.03
C LYS A 235 9.61 9.51 -4.02
N LEU A 236 10.79 10.14 -4.15
CA LEU A 236 11.88 9.96 -3.21
C LEU A 236 11.48 10.50 -1.81
N ASP A 237 10.89 11.68 -1.75
CA ASP A 237 10.39 12.30 -0.51
C ASP A 237 9.36 11.40 0.17
N SER A 238 8.46 10.77 -0.59
CA SER A 238 7.41 9.88 -0.07
C SER A 238 7.86 8.44 0.20
N THR A 239 8.94 7.92 -0.38
CA THR A 239 9.32 6.49 -0.28
C THR A 239 10.68 6.21 0.38
N HIS A 240 11.61 7.16 0.41
CA HIS A 240 12.95 6.94 0.96
C HIS A 240 12.98 6.96 2.49
N ALA A 241 13.58 5.94 3.13
CA ALA A 241 13.71 5.87 4.60
C ALA A 241 14.45 7.08 5.21
N GLY A 242 15.39 7.64 4.44
CA GLY A 242 16.17 8.82 4.81
C GLY A 242 15.51 10.18 4.58
N ALA A 243 14.33 10.23 3.97
CA ALA A 243 13.67 11.52 3.76
C ALA A 243 13.18 12.07 5.11
N PRO A 244 13.46 13.34 5.43
CA PRO A 244 13.08 13.94 6.71
C PRO A 244 11.55 14.08 6.80
N PRO A 245 10.96 14.00 8.01
CA PRO A 245 9.54 14.22 8.18
C PRO A 245 9.18 15.67 7.83
N ARG A 246 8.10 15.82 7.05
CA ARG A 246 7.55 17.10 6.62
C ARG A 246 6.16 17.30 7.19
N ALA A 247 5.82 18.53 7.53
CA ALA A 247 4.49 18.84 8.04
C ALA A 247 3.55 19.21 6.89
N MET A 248 2.40 18.53 6.86
CA MET A 248 1.25 18.93 6.03
C MET A 248 0.61 20.17 6.67
N VAL A 249 1.00 21.36 6.23
CA VAL A 249 0.56 22.64 6.81
C VAL A 249 -0.04 23.56 5.76
N LEU A 250 -0.89 24.47 6.22
CA LEU A 250 -1.30 25.65 5.45
C LEU A 250 -0.57 26.88 6.01
N LEU A 251 0.07 27.64 5.12
CA LEU A 251 0.75 28.88 5.45
C LEU A 251 -0.17 30.07 5.18
N ASP A 252 -0.03 31.12 5.96
CA ASP A 252 -0.76 32.36 5.69
C ASP A 252 -0.13 33.09 4.51
N LYS A 253 -0.98 33.63 3.64
CA LYS A 253 -0.53 34.47 2.53
C LYS A 253 0.20 35.69 3.07
N PRO A 254 1.31 36.12 2.44
CA PRO A 254 1.96 37.39 2.79
C PRO A 254 1.00 38.59 2.71
N LYS A 255 -0.01 38.49 1.83
CA LYS A 255 -1.10 39.46 1.70
C LYS A 255 -2.44 38.71 1.73
N PRO A 256 -3.07 38.60 2.90
CA PRO A 256 -4.41 38.04 3.03
C PRO A 256 -5.42 38.81 2.18
N ASN A 257 -6.46 38.13 1.72
CA ASN A 257 -7.46 38.69 0.82
C ASN A 257 -8.88 38.45 1.33
N ASP A 258 -9.70 39.50 1.26
CA ASP A 258 -11.13 39.41 1.46
C ASP A 258 -11.81 39.11 0.12
N VAL A 259 -12.44 37.95 0.01
CA VAL A 259 -13.12 37.54 -1.21
C VAL A 259 -14.41 38.34 -1.40
N ARG A 260 -14.86 38.48 -2.65
CA ARG A 260 -16.17 39.05 -2.96
C ARG A 260 -17.21 37.94 -3.04
N ILE A 261 -18.43 38.24 -2.60
CA ILE A 261 -19.56 37.31 -2.69
C ILE A 261 -19.83 36.99 -4.16
N TYR A 262 -19.88 35.72 -4.52
CA TYR A 262 -20.27 35.34 -5.89
C TYR A 262 -21.78 35.31 -6.01
N ILE A 263 -22.33 36.21 -6.81
CA ILE A 263 -23.78 36.32 -7.02
C ILE A 263 -24.24 35.05 -7.75
N ARG A 264 -25.13 34.28 -7.13
CA ARG A 264 -25.57 32.96 -7.63
C ARG A 264 -24.43 31.97 -7.80
N GLY A 265 -23.33 32.14 -7.05
CA GLY A 265 -22.16 31.25 -7.10
C GLY A 265 -21.27 31.42 -8.34
N ASN A 266 -21.52 32.41 -9.20
CA ASN A 266 -20.74 32.63 -10.42
C ASN A 266 -19.48 33.50 -10.13
N PRO A 267 -18.25 32.97 -10.28
CA PRO A 267 -17.02 33.71 -10.00
C PRO A 267 -16.84 34.98 -10.85
N ALA A 268 -17.43 35.03 -12.06
CA ALA A 268 -17.39 36.21 -12.93
C ALA A 268 -18.38 37.31 -12.52
N ARG A 269 -19.34 37.03 -11.62
CA ARG A 269 -20.31 37.99 -11.11
C ARG A 269 -20.08 38.24 -9.63
N GLN A 270 -19.23 39.20 -9.33
CA GLN A 270 -18.83 39.56 -7.97
C GLN A 270 -19.75 40.63 -7.39
N GLY A 271 -20.22 40.40 -6.17
CA GLY A 271 -20.94 41.37 -5.33
C GLY A 271 -20.02 42.05 -4.34
N ASP A 272 -20.55 42.34 -3.15
CA ASP A 272 -19.83 43.03 -2.08
C ASP A 272 -18.67 42.19 -1.53
N PRO A 273 -17.60 42.85 -1.04
CA PRO A 273 -16.54 42.15 -0.29
C PRO A 273 -17.10 41.55 1.01
N ALA A 274 -16.71 40.31 1.29
CA ALA A 274 -16.98 39.61 2.54
C ALA A 274 -15.68 39.55 3.36
N PRO A 275 -15.45 40.52 4.26
CA PRO A 275 -14.23 40.53 5.05
C PRO A 275 -14.15 39.30 5.94
N ARG A 276 -12.92 38.85 6.20
CA ARG A 276 -12.66 37.77 7.18
C ARG A 276 -13.25 38.17 8.52
N ALA A 277 -14.18 37.37 9.02
CA ALA A 277 -14.92 37.69 10.23
C ALA A 277 -15.54 36.44 10.83
N TRP A 278 -15.90 36.54 12.11
CA TRP A 278 -16.76 35.60 12.79
C TRP A 278 -18.19 35.64 12.23
N LEU A 279 -18.97 34.60 12.51
CA LEU A 279 -20.37 34.55 12.07
C LEU A 279 -21.17 35.67 12.74
N THR A 280 -22.00 36.37 11.97
CA THR A 280 -22.76 37.53 12.45
C THR A 280 -23.77 37.14 13.54
N MET A 281 -24.31 35.92 13.48
CA MET A 281 -25.16 35.34 14.53
C MET A 281 -24.45 35.21 15.89
N PHE A 282 -23.12 35.28 15.93
CA PHE A 282 -22.30 35.16 17.13
C PHE A 282 -21.47 36.42 17.44
N GLY A 283 -21.70 37.53 16.75
CA GLY A 283 -21.02 38.81 17.01
C GLY A 283 -20.48 39.51 15.75
N GLY A 284 -20.03 38.74 14.76
CA GLY A 284 -19.56 39.29 13.48
C GLY A 284 -18.23 40.04 13.55
N GLU A 285 -17.41 39.77 14.56
CA GLU A 285 -16.10 40.40 14.77
C GLU A 285 -15.18 40.16 13.57
N LYS A 286 -14.53 41.22 13.09
CA LYS A 286 -13.58 41.12 11.96
C LYS A 286 -12.25 40.57 12.43
N PHE A 287 -11.68 39.69 11.62
CA PHE A 287 -10.36 39.10 11.83
C PHE A 287 -9.31 39.92 11.07
N THR A 288 -8.18 40.16 11.72
CA THR A 288 -7.14 41.08 11.22
C THR A 288 -5.75 40.48 11.18
N ASP A 289 -5.52 39.36 11.87
CA ASP A 289 -4.21 38.73 11.99
C ASP A 289 -4.05 37.55 11.01
N GLY A 290 -2.97 37.58 10.24
CA GLY A 290 -2.66 36.54 9.26
C GLY A 290 -3.84 36.23 8.35
N SER A 291 -4.20 34.95 8.21
CA SER A 291 -5.41 34.49 7.48
C SER A 291 -6.71 34.66 8.27
N GLY A 292 -6.67 34.89 9.58
CA GLY A 292 -7.82 34.81 10.48
C GLY A 292 -8.13 33.40 11.00
N ARG A 293 -7.40 32.35 10.56
CA ARG A 293 -7.63 30.97 11.03
C ARG A 293 -7.35 30.79 12.52
N LEU A 294 -6.32 31.45 13.05
CA LEU A 294 -6.00 31.38 14.47
C LEU A 294 -7.06 32.08 15.32
N GLU A 295 -7.54 33.25 14.87
CA GLU A 295 -8.65 33.97 15.51
C GLU A 295 -9.91 33.11 15.51
N LEU A 296 -10.26 32.51 14.36
CA LEU A 296 -11.35 31.56 14.22
C LEU A 296 -11.24 30.38 15.21
N ALA A 297 -10.07 29.76 15.31
CA ALA A 297 -9.83 28.65 16.23
C ALA A 297 -9.97 29.06 17.70
N LYS A 298 -9.51 30.27 18.07
CA LYS A 298 -9.67 30.83 19.42
C LYS A 298 -11.14 31.08 19.77
N HIS A 299 -11.96 31.54 18.83
CA HIS A 299 -13.41 31.69 19.04
C HIS A 299 -14.09 30.33 19.22
N ILE A 300 -13.74 29.32 18.40
CA ILE A 300 -14.29 27.97 18.51
C ILE A 300 -13.94 27.34 19.87
N ALA A 301 -12.68 27.42 20.30
CA ALA A 301 -12.19 26.84 21.55
C ALA A 301 -12.26 27.81 22.75
N SER A 302 -13.06 28.88 22.66
CA SER A 302 -13.23 29.83 23.76
C SER A 302 -13.97 29.18 24.93
N LYS A 303 -13.61 29.58 26.16
CA LYS A 303 -14.34 29.23 27.39
C LYS A 303 -15.80 29.73 27.37
N ASP A 304 -16.06 30.78 26.60
CA ASP A 304 -17.40 31.36 26.43
C ASP A 304 -18.25 30.57 25.40
N ASN A 305 -17.64 29.57 24.74
CA ASN A 305 -18.29 28.61 23.86
C ASN A 305 -18.26 27.19 24.48
N PRO A 306 -19.26 26.80 25.30
CA PRO A 306 -19.26 25.51 25.98
C PRO A 306 -19.44 24.31 25.04
N LEU A 307 -19.85 24.54 23.78
CA LEU A 307 -20.12 23.47 22.82
C LEU A 307 -18.87 22.62 22.55
N THR A 308 -17.72 23.26 22.38
CA THR A 308 -16.45 22.58 22.06
C THR A 308 -16.05 21.63 23.20
N ALA A 309 -16.17 22.07 24.46
CA ALA A 309 -15.87 21.24 25.63
C ALA A 309 -16.85 20.07 25.76
N ARG A 310 -18.16 20.31 25.58
CA ARG A 310 -19.18 19.23 25.62
C ARG A 310 -18.94 18.18 24.54
N VAL A 311 -18.64 18.61 23.32
CA VAL A 311 -18.39 17.72 22.18
C VAL A 311 -17.16 16.83 22.43
N ILE A 312 -16.04 17.39 22.89
CA ILE A 312 -14.84 16.58 23.16
C ILE A 312 -15.03 15.65 24.35
N VAL A 313 -15.69 16.09 25.42
CA VAL A 313 -16.03 15.24 26.58
C VAL A 313 -16.89 14.08 26.15
N ASN A 314 -17.92 14.31 25.33
CA ASN A 314 -18.79 13.24 24.85
C ASN A 314 -18.02 12.20 24.02
N ARG A 315 -17.05 12.63 23.21
CA ARG A 315 -16.20 11.72 22.43
C ARG A 315 -15.25 10.93 23.33
N VAL A 316 -14.61 11.58 24.31
CA VAL A 316 -13.77 10.89 25.29
C VAL A 316 -14.58 9.86 26.08
N TRP A 317 -15.77 10.26 26.54
CA TRP A 317 -16.69 9.36 27.24
C TRP A 317 -17.08 8.17 26.38
N MET A 318 -17.45 8.40 25.11
CA MET A 318 -17.82 7.35 24.17
C MET A 318 -16.70 6.32 23.95
N GLN A 319 -15.45 6.77 23.86
CA GLN A 319 -14.29 5.87 23.69
C GLN A 319 -14.05 4.99 24.93
N HIS A 320 -14.42 5.47 26.11
CA HIS A 320 -14.30 4.73 27.36
C HIS A 320 -15.50 3.79 27.56
N PHE A 321 -16.72 4.30 27.47
CA PHE A 321 -17.94 3.57 27.83
C PHE A 321 -18.67 2.89 26.65
N GLY A 322 -18.11 2.98 25.44
CA GLY A 322 -18.69 2.43 24.20
C GLY A 322 -19.99 3.11 23.75
N ARG A 323 -20.51 4.03 24.56
CA ARG A 323 -21.76 4.75 24.34
C ARG A 323 -21.58 6.20 24.75
N PRO A 324 -21.92 7.17 23.89
CA PRO A 324 -21.82 8.59 24.22
C PRO A 324 -22.94 9.02 25.19
N LEU A 325 -22.71 10.10 25.93
CA LEU A 325 -23.73 10.77 26.76
C LEU A 325 -24.81 11.43 25.89
N VAL A 326 -24.39 12.02 24.76
CA VAL A 326 -25.27 12.52 23.69
C VAL A 326 -25.21 11.53 22.53
N SER A 327 -26.35 10.93 22.21
CA SER A 327 -26.46 9.81 21.27
C SER A 327 -26.00 10.10 19.83
N GLN A 328 -25.90 11.38 19.44
CA GLN A 328 -25.41 11.80 18.13
C GLN A 328 -24.08 12.57 18.26
N PRO A 329 -22.91 11.90 18.16
CA PRO A 329 -21.60 12.52 18.41
C PRO A 329 -21.19 13.63 17.44
N SER A 330 -21.87 13.76 16.31
CA SER A 330 -21.62 14.79 15.28
C SER A 330 -22.72 15.82 15.15
N ASP A 331 -23.83 15.67 15.87
CA ASP A 331 -24.94 16.61 15.86
C ASP A 331 -25.29 17.01 17.30
N PHE A 332 -24.65 18.08 17.77
CA PHE A 332 -24.93 18.68 19.07
C PHE A 332 -25.79 19.91 18.85
N GLY A 333 -27.10 19.76 18.97
CA GLY A 333 -28.03 20.85 18.70
C GLY A 333 -29.43 20.59 19.25
N VAL A 334 -30.33 21.53 18.99
CA VAL A 334 -31.74 21.47 19.43
C VAL A 334 -32.58 20.42 18.68
N GLN A 335 -32.02 19.81 17.64
CA GLN A 335 -32.66 18.76 16.86
C GLN A 335 -32.36 17.35 17.41
N THR A 336 -31.52 17.24 18.43
CA THR A 336 -31.21 15.96 19.07
C THR A 336 -31.89 15.84 20.44
N PRO A 337 -32.23 14.62 20.90
CA PRO A 337 -32.81 14.42 22.22
C PRO A 337 -31.89 14.94 23.32
N LYS A 338 -32.47 15.53 24.37
CA LYS A 338 -31.71 15.94 25.56
C LYS A 338 -30.99 14.71 26.16
N PRO A 339 -29.68 14.79 26.47
CA PRO A 339 -28.98 13.68 27.11
C PRO A 339 -29.57 13.38 28.49
N VAL A 340 -29.73 12.10 28.81
CA VAL A 340 -30.22 11.63 30.12
C VAL A 340 -29.30 12.14 31.24
N GLN A 341 -27.98 12.06 31.01
CA GLN A 341 -26.94 12.46 31.95
C GLN A 341 -26.38 13.87 31.62
N ALA A 342 -27.27 14.84 31.40
CA ALA A 342 -26.89 16.21 31.01
C ALA A 342 -25.97 16.89 32.04
N ASP A 343 -26.27 16.74 33.33
CA ASP A 343 -25.51 17.40 34.40
C ASP A 343 -24.07 16.84 34.50
N LEU A 344 -23.90 15.54 34.25
CA LEU A 344 -22.60 14.90 34.18
C LEU A 344 -21.77 15.43 32.99
N LEU A 345 -22.39 15.56 31.82
CA LEU A 345 -21.75 16.14 30.65
C LEU A 345 -21.26 17.57 30.94
N ASP A 346 -22.12 18.38 31.56
CA ASP A 346 -21.80 19.77 31.89
C ASP A 346 -20.69 19.87 32.95
N TYR A 347 -20.74 19.03 33.98
CA TYR A 347 -19.67 18.93 34.98
C TYR A 347 -18.32 18.57 34.35
N LEU A 348 -18.28 17.55 33.50
CA LEU A 348 -17.05 17.12 32.84
C LEU A 348 -16.52 18.17 31.85
N ALA A 349 -17.41 18.89 31.16
CA ALA A 349 -17.04 19.98 30.24
C ALA A 349 -16.46 21.17 31.01
N ALA A 350 -17.08 21.57 32.13
CA ALA A 350 -16.55 22.60 33.02
C ALA A 350 -15.18 22.19 33.58
N TYR A 351 -15.07 20.97 34.12
CA TYR A 351 -13.82 20.44 34.65
C TYR A 351 -12.69 20.46 33.61
N LEU A 352 -12.98 20.09 32.36
CA LEU A 352 -12.00 20.13 31.27
C LEU A 352 -11.47 21.55 31.04
N MET A 353 -12.36 22.54 30.95
CA MET A 353 -11.99 23.95 30.72
C MET A 353 -11.19 24.52 31.91
N GLU A 354 -11.65 24.28 33.14
CA GLU A 354 -10.99 24.72 34.38
C GLU A 354 -9.59 24.11 34.57
N ASN A 355 -9.38 22.91 34.03
CA ASN A 355 -8.10 22.21 34.08
C ASN A 355 -7.22 22.43 32.85
N GLY A 356 -7.42 23.55 32.14
CA GLY A 356 -6.58 23.96 31.01
C GLY A 356 -6.69 23.02 29.82
N TRP A 357 -7.88 22.48 29.57
CA TRP A 357 -8.18 21.58 28.45
C TRP A 357 -7.34 20.30 28.43
N SER A 358 -6.86 19.86 29.60
CA SER A 358 -6.02 18.66 29.73
C SER A 358 -6.84 17.37 29.60
N LEU A 359 -6.77 16.72 28.43
CA LEU A 359 -7.38 15.40 28.21
C LEU A 359 -6.84 14.35 29.20
N LYS A 360 -5.56 14.43 29.58
CA LYS A 360 -4.97 13.51 30.59
C LYS A 360 -5.72 13.60 31.93
N LYS A 361 -5.96 14.81 32.43
CA LYS A 361 -6.71 15.01 33.68
C LYS A 361 -8.17 14.55 33.57
N LEU A 362 -8.81 14.76 32.42
CA LEU A 362 -10.16 14.27 32.15
C LEU A 362 -10.21 12.74 32.16
N HIS A 363 -9.25 12.07 31.50
CA HIS A 363 -9.12 10.61 31.54
C HIS A 363 -8.90 10.11 32.97
N THR A 364 -7.99 10.70 33.74
CA THR A 364 -7.77 10.31 35.15
C THR A 364 -9.06 10.41 35.97
N LEU A 365 -9.83 11.49 35.83
CA LEU A 365 -11.10 11.67 36.54
C LEU A 365 -12.11 10.57 36.17
N ILE A 366 -12.25 10.26 34.87
CA ILE A 366 -13.16 9.22 34.41
C ILE A 366 -12.72 7.84 34.90
N LEU A 367 -11.46 7.46 34.67
CA LEU A 367 -10.93 6.12 34.95
C LEU A 367 -10.79 5.82 36.46
N SER A 368 -10.70 6.85 37.30
CA SER A 368 -10.72 6.70 38.76
C SER A 368 -12.13 6.77 39.36
N SER A 369 -13.16 7.01 38.54
CA SER A 369 -14.54 7.08 39.02
C SER A 369 -15.07 5.69 39.39
N ARG A 370 -15.97 5.65 40.37
CA ARG A 370 -16.72 4.42 40.69
C ARG A 370 -17.46 3.90 39.46
N THR A 371 -17.99 4.78 38.62
CA THR A 371 -18.76 4.43 37.42
C THR A 371 -17.94 3.62 36.42
N TRP A 372 -16.68 4.00 36.20
CA TRP A 372 -15.74 3.26 35.35
C TRP A 372 -15.39 1.89 35.92
N GLN A 373 -15.15 1.82 37.24
CA GLN A 373 -14.70 0.61 37.93
C GLN A 373 -15.82 -0.39 38.25
N GLN A 374 -17.02 -0.21 37.70
CA GLN A 374 -18.11 -1.17 37.87
C GLN A 374 -17.85 -2.43 37.04
N SER A 375 -18.39 -3.57 37.48
CA SER A 375 -18.46 -4.78 36.64
C SER A 375 -19.57 -4.65 35.59
N SER A 376 -19.41 -5.29 34.43
CA SER A 376 -20.52 -5.46 33.47
C SER A 376 -21.60 -6.45 33.92
N HIS A 377 -21.41 -7.16 35.04
CA HIS A 377 -22.39 -8.13 35.54
C HIS A 377 -23.76 -7.49 35.82
N ALA A 378 -24.77 -8.00 35.11
CA ALA A 378 -26.15 -7.53 35.18
C ALA A 378 -27.00 -8.47 36.04
N THR A 379 -27.28 -8.06 37.28
CA THR A 379 -28.22 -8.79 38.14
C THR A 379 -29.68 -8.57 37.66
N PRO A 380 -30.62 -9.48 37.99
CA PRO A 380 -32.03 -9.31 37.63
C PRO A 380 -32.61 -7.97 38.11
N GLU A 381 -32.19 -7.49 39.27
CA GLU A 381 -32.59 -6.18 39.80
C GLU A 381 -32.09 -5.02 38.92
N LYS A 382 -30.81 -5.04 38.50
CA LYS A 382 -30.26 -4.03 37.59
C LYS A 382 -30.99 -4.02 36.25
N LEU A 383 -31.26 -5.19 35.67
CA LEU A 383 -32.00 -5.31 34.42
C LEU A 383 -33.43 -4.79 34.54
N THR A 384 -34.08 -4.99 35.68
CA THR A 384 -35.43 -4.47 35.93
C THR A 384 -35.46 -2.94 36.03
N LYS A 385 -34.44 -2.34 36.65
CA LYS A 385 -34.38 -0.89 36.89
C LYS A 385 -33.73 -0.08 35.76
N ASP A 386 -32.82 -0.69 35.01
CA ASP A 386 -31.93 -0.03 34.05
C ASP A 386 -31.49 -1.01 32.95
N ALA A 387 -32.46 -1.58 32.24
CA ALA A 387 -32.23 -2.56 31.17
C ALA A 387 -31.23 -2.04 30.12
N GLU A 388 -31.45 -0.80 29.63
CA GLU A 388 -30.64 -0.13 28.60
C GLU A 388 -29.33 0.45 29.13
N ASN A 389 -29.08 0.38 30.44
CA ASN A 389 -27.92 0.95 31.12
C ASN A 389 -27.78 2.49 30.96
N ASP A 390 -28.89 3.20 30.83
CA ASP A 390 -28.93 4.67 30.72
C ASP A 390 -28.51 5.36 32.03
N LEU A 391 -28.72 4.68 33.16
CA LEU A 391 -28.30 5.14 34.49
C LEU A 391 -26.88 4.71 34.85
N LEU A 392 -26.20 3.98 33.96
CA LEU A 392 -24.84 3.47 34.17
C LEU A 392 -24.76 2.60 35.43
N SER A 393 -25.75 1.73 35.66
CA SER A 393 -25.80 0.80 36.81
C SER A 393 -24.78 -0.36 36.72
N ARG A 394 -24.14 -0.51 35.57
CA ARG A 394 -23.07 -1.48 35.27
C ARG A 394 -22.14 -0.95 34.19
N PHE A 395 -20.99 -1.59 34.00
CA PHE A 395 -20.14 -1.30 32.84
C PHE A 395 -20.76 -1.86 31.55
N ASN A 396 -20.51 -1.20 30.41
CA ASN A 396 -20.90 -1.72 29.11
C ASN A 396 -19.79 -2.63 28.60
N ARG A 397 -20.09 -3.92 28.42
CA ARG A 397 -19.15 -4.82 27.76
C ARG A 397 -18.85 -4.31 26.34
N GLN A 398 -17.59 -4.10 26.04
CA GLN A 398 -17.14 -3.52 24.78
C GLN A 398 -16.18 -4.45 24.07
N ARG A 399 -16.51 -4.82 22.82
CA ARG A 399 -15.59 -5.59 21.99
C ARG A 399 -14.38 -4.73 21.64
N LEU A 400 -13.18 -5.31 21.68
CA LEU A 400 -12.00 -4.66 21.14
C LEU A 400 -12.19 -4.35 19.65
N ASP A 401 -11.85 -3.13 19.25
CA ASP A 401 -11.74 -2.80 17.83
C ASP A 401 -10.55 -3.53 17.19
N TYR A 402 -10.45 -3.52 15.86
CA TYR A 402 -9.39 -4.24 15.15
C TYR A 402 -7.99 -3.86 15.65
N GLU A 403 -7.76 -2.56 15.82
CA GLU A 403 -6.49 -1.99 16.24
C GLU A 403 -6.09 -2.49 17.64
N THR A 404 -7.01 -2.42 18.60
CA THR A 404 -6.77 -2.85 19.98
C THR A 404 -6.69 -4.37 20.08
N MET A 405 -7.55 -5.10 19.37
CA MET A 405 -7.51 -6.57 19.31
C MET A 405 -6.16 -7.06 18.79
N ARG A 406 -5.71 -6.53 17.64
CA ARG A 406 -4.43 -6.91 17.05
C ARG A 406 -3.27 -6.57 17.97
N ASP A 407 -3.24 -5.35 18.52
CA ASP A 407 -2.18 -4.93 19.44
C ASP A 407 -2.16 -5.79 20.72
N ALA A 408 -3.33 -6.15 21.27
CA ALA A 408 -3.45 -7.03 22.44
C ALA A 408 -2.90 -8.44 22.16
N ILE A 409 -3.23 -9.02 20.99
CA ILE A 409 -2.70 -10.33 20.57
C ILE A 409 -1.17 -10.29 20.45
N LEU A 410 -0.63 -9.26 19.81
CA LEU A 410 0.83 -9.10 19.65
C LEU A 410 1.53 -8.83 21.00
N ALA A 411 0.86 -8.13 21.92
CA ALA A 411 1.37 -7.93 23.28
C ALA A 411 1.39 -9.26 24.06
N ALA A 412 0.32 -10.05 23.99
CA ALA A 412 0.25 -11.38 24.62
C ALA A 412 1.31 -12.35 24.07
N THR A 413 1.65 -12.25 22.78
CA THR A 413 2.74 -13.06 22.21
C THR A 413 4.13 -12.50 22.51
N GLY A 414 4.24 -11.25 22.97
CA GLY A 414 5.51 -10.56 23.19
C GLY A 414 6.20 -10.10 21.90
N GLU A 415 5.48 -10.07 20.78
CA GLU A 415 5.99 -9.64 19.48
C GLU A 415 5.82 -8.13 19.26
N LEU A 416 4.89 -7.50 20.00
CA LEU A 416 4.68 -6.06 19.94
C LEU A 416 5.88 -5.30 20.55
N ASP A 417 6.62 -4.57 19.71
CA ASP A 417 7.67 -3.66 20.14
C ASP A 417 7.10 -2.26 20.38
N ALA A 418 6.73 -1.97 21.63
CA ALA A 418 6.18 -0.68 22.02
C ALA A 418 7.19 0.48 21.92
N ALA A 419 8.50 0.20 21.80
CA ALA A 419 9.53 1.22 21.63
C ALA A 419 9.60 1.75 20.19
N LYS A 420 9.07 1.02 19.20
CA LYS A 420 8.97 1.46 17.79
C LYS A 420 7.86 2.49 17.58
N GLN A 421 8.07 3.70 18.09
CA GLN A 421 7.14 4.83 17.94
C GLN A 421 7.52 5.73 16.77
N GLY A 422 6.50 6.35 16.15
CA GLY A 422 6.67 7.24 15.00
C GLY A 422 7.24 6.55 13.76
N GLY A 423 7.84 7.34 12.87
CA GLY A 423 8.34 6.83 11.59
C GLY A 423 7.24 6.62 10.55
N ARG A 424 7.63 6.07 9.40
CA ARG A 424 6.72 5.85 8.27
C ARG A 424 5.75 4.73 8.56
N ALA A 425 4.54 4.87 8.02
CA ALA A 425 3.55 3.82 8.06
C ALA A 425 4.01 2.61 7.23
N VAL A 426 3.68 1.40 7.68
CA VAL A 426 4.07 0.14 7.01
C VAL A 426 2.85 -0.60 6.50
N GLU A 427 2.96 -1.25 5.34
CA GLU A 427 1.87 -2.09 4.82
C GLU A 427 1.55 -3.24 5.79
N LEU A 428 0.29 -3.65 5.88
CA LEU A 428 -0.13 -4.77 6.75
C LEU A 428 0.60 -6.09 6.40
N SER A 429 1.00 -6.25 5.14
CA SER A 429 1.74 -7.41 4.64
C SER A 429 3.26 -7.32 4.85
N ALA A 430 3.77 -6.19 5.36
CA ALA A 430 5.20 -6.01 5.58
C ALA A 430 5.71 -6.95 6.69
N LYS A 431 6.96 -7.40 6.56
CA LYS A 431 7.58 -8.34 7.50
C LYS A 431 7.61 -7.82 8.94
N ASP A 432 7.75 -6.52 9.13
CA ASP A 432 7.84 -5.86 10.42
C ASP A 432 6.48 -5.36 10.95
N ALA A 433 5.39 -5.49 10.18
CA ALA A 433 4.06 -5.05 10.58
C ALA A 433 3.63 -5.67 11.92
N ASP A 434 3.88 -6.96 12.10
CA ASP A 434 3.57 -7.73 13.32
C ASP A 434 4.43 -7.38 14.53
N THR A 435 5.39 -6.46 14.40
CA THR A 435 6.16 -5.92 15.53
C THR A 435 5.72 -4.53 15.96
N ARG A 436 4.77 -3.92 15.24
CA ARG A 436 4.36 -2.53 15.44
C ARG A 436 2.90 -2.42 15.84
N ARG A 437 2.62 -1.38 16.63
CA ARG A 437 1.24 -0.96 16.93
C ARG A 437 0.48 -0.70 15.64
N THR A 438 -0.77 -1.10 15.62
CA THR A 438 -1.66 -1.00 14.46
C THR A 438 -1.83 0.45 13.99
N LEU A 439 -1.67 1.41 14.90
CA LEU A 439 -1.60 2.86 14.61
C LEU A 439 -0.56 3.24 13.55
N TYR A 440 0.52 2.48 13.42
CA TYR A 440 1.61 2.73 12.46
C TYR A 440 1.47 1.92 11.18
N LEU A 441 0.34 1.23 10.97
CA LEU A 441 0.07 0.59 9.68
C LEU A 441 -0.44 1.62 8.68
N LYS A 442 -0.08 1.42 7.43
CA LYS A 442 -0.51 2.27 6.32
C LYS A 442 -1.97 1.97 6.02
N VAL A 443 -2.75 3.03 5.91
CA VAL A 443 -4.12 2.99 5.38
C VAL A 443 -4.07 3.61 3.99
N ASP A 444 -4.32 2.80 2.97
CA ASP A 444 -4.54 3.29 1.62
C ASP A 444 -6.05 3.48 1.42
N ARG A 445 -6.46 4.72 1.13
CA ARG A 445 -7.88 5.02 0.91
C ARG A 445 -8.44 4.34 -0.34
N TYR A 446 -7.61 4.11 -1.35
CA TYR A 446 -8.00 3.49 -2.62
C TYR A 446 -7.98 1.97 -2.58
N ASP A 447 -7.21 1.38 -1.66
CA ASP A 447 -7.05 -0.06 -1.50
C ASP A 447 -7.12 -0.44 -0.01
N GLN A 448 -8.34 -0.45 0.52
CA GLN A 448 -8.56 -0.78 1.93
C GLN A 448 -8.28 -2.26 2.16
N ALA A 449 -7.37 -2.54 3.10
CA ALA A 449 -7.09 -3.90 3.51
C ALA A 449 -8.37 -4.60 4.00
N SER A 450 -8.65 -5.78 3.44
CA SER A 450 -9.90 -6.53 3.68
C SER A 450 -10.08 -6.97 5.13
N VAL A 451 -8.99 -7.23 5.85
CA VAL A 451 -9.03 -7.69 7.24
C VAL A 451 -9.51 -6.59 8.19
N PRO A 452 -8.90 -5.39 8.25
CA PRO A 452 -9.45 -4.29 9.05
C PRO A 452 -10.93 -3.99 8.74
N ALA A 453 -11.30 -3.95 7.44
CA ALA A 453 -12.67 -3.68 7.04
C ALA A 453 -13.69 -4.70 7.59
N MET A 454 -13.31 -5.98 7.66
CA MET A 454 -14.13 -7.04 8.26
C MET A 454 -14.37 -6.84 9.77
N PHE A 455 -13.51 -6.11 10.46
CA PHE A 455 -13.63 -5.77 11.89
C PHE A 455 -14.07 -4.31 12.09
N ASP A 456 -14.92 -3.81 11.19
CA ASP A 456 -15.57 -2.50 11.30
C ASP A 456 -14.58 -1.32 11.36
N PHE A 457 -13.46 -1.44 10.65
CA PHE A 457 -12.51 -0.33 10.50
C PHE A 457 -13.21 0.89 9.86
N ALA A 458 -12.92 2.09 10.37
CA ALA A 458 -13.54 3.31 9.86
C ALA A 458 -13.12 3.54 8.41
N ASN A 459 -14.09 3.78 7.53
CA ASN A 459 -13.81 4.05 6.13
C ASN A 459 -13.08 5.41 6.00
N PRO A 460 -11.83 5.46 5.51
CA PRO A 460 -11.07 6.70 5.34
C PRO A 460 -11.70 7.72 4.38
N ASP A 461 -12.63 7.31 3.51
CA ASP A 461 -13.28 8.18 2.53
C ASP A 461 -14.63 8.74 2.99
N SER A 462 -15.09 8.38 4.20
CA SER A 462 -16.37 8.86 4.72
C SER A 462 -16.30 9.35 6.16
N HIS A 463 -17.22 10.23 6.51
CA HIS A 463 -17.37 10.70 7.89
C HIS A 463 -17.88 9.56 8.78
N SER A 464 -17.12 9.23 9.83
CA SER A 464 -17.48 8.22 10.82
C SER A 464 -17.61 8.88 12.20
N PRO A 465 -18.84 9.16 12.68
CA PRO A 465 -19.05 9.80 13.99
C PRO A 465 -18.72 8.88 15.16
N GLN A 466 -18.78 7.56 14.95
CA GLN A 466 -18.48 6.50 15.91
C GLN A 466 -18.15 5.20 15.17
N ARG A 467 -17.50 4.25 15.84
CA ARG A 467 -17.33 2.89 15.33
C ARG A 467 -18.63 2.11 15.51
N PHE A 468 -19.14 1.56 14.43
CA PHE A 468 -20.24 0.60 14.49
C PHE A 468 -19.65 -0.79 14.68
N ASN A 469 -20.33 -1.66 15.43
CA ASN A 469 -19.89 -3.03 15.60
C ASN A 469 -20.87 -3.95 14.88
N THR A 470 -20.37 -4.71 13.91
CA THR A 470 -21.10 -5.80 13.27
C THR A 470 -20.64 -7.13 13.82
N THR A 471 -21.58 -8.08 13.95
CA THR A 471 -21.29 -9.46 14.32
C THR A 471 -21.55 -10.32 13.09
N VAL A 472 -20.47 -10.70 12.41
CA VAL A 472 -20.53 -11.50 11.18
C VAL A 472 -19.71 -12.79 11.32
N PRO A 473 -20.16 -13.92 10.74
CA PRO A 473 -19.46 -15.20 10.85
C PRO A 473 -17.99 -15.14 10.39
N GLN A 474 -17.67 -14.28 9.44
CA GLN A 474 -16.31 -14.11 8.90
C GLN A 474 -15.31 -13.67 9.98
N GLN A 475 -15.71 -12.86 10.96
CA GLN A 475 -14.86 -12.44 12.07
C GLN A 475 -14.47 -13.66 12.93
N ALA A 476 -15.44 -14.50 13.29
CA ALA A 476 -15.19 -15.73 14.04
C ALA A 476 -14.33 -16.72 13.25
N LEU A 477 -14.61 -16.90 11.95
CA LEU A 477 -13.82 -17.75 11.07
C LEU A 477 -12.37 -17.26 10.93
N PHE A 478 -12.15 -15.94 10.90
CA PHE A 478 -10.82 -15.36 10.94
C PHE A 478 -10.09 -15.68 12.24
N LEU A 479 -10.77 -15.52 13.38
CA LEU A 479 -10.21 -15.82 14.70
C LEU A 479 -9.83 -17.31 14.84
N MET A 480 -10.62 -18.20 14.25
CA MET A 480 -10.41 -19.65 14.29
C MET A 480 -9.38 -20.15 13.26
N ASN A 481 -9.28 -19.54 12.08
CA ASN A 481 -8.57 -20.17 10.95
C ASN A 481 -7.46 -19.31 10.33
N SER A 482 -7.34 -18.03 10.70
CA SER A 482 -6.38 -17.15 10.04
C SER A 482 -4.92 -17.59 10.31
N PRO A 483 -4.03 -17.47 9.32
CA PRO A 483 -2.60 -17.69 9.53
C PRO A 483 -2.03 -16.81 10.63
N PHE A 484 -2.55 -15.58 10.77
CA PHE A 484 -2.20 -14.66 11.85
C PHE A 484 -2.47 -15.30 13.21
N MET A 485 -3.71 -15.68 13.52
CA MET A 485 -4.06 -16.26 14.82
C MET A 485 -3.31 -17.55 15.12
N ARG A 486 -3.15 -18.42 14.12
CA ARG A 486 -2.40 -19.68 14.26
C ARG A 486 -0.93 -19.43 14.62
N ALA A 487 -0.27 -18.49 13.93
CA ALA A 487 1.13 -18.15 14.22
C ALA A 487 1.30 -17.62 15.66
N ARG A 488 0.33 -16.83 16.14
CA ARG A 488 0.34 -16.29 17.52
C ARG A 488 0.10 -17.37 18.57
N ALA A 489 -0.83 -18.28 18.29
CA ALA A 489 -1.11 -19.42 19.14
C ALA A 489 0.12 -20.35 19.26
N ASP A 490 0.77 -20.64 18.12
CA ASP A 490 2.01 -21.44 18.07
C ASP A 490 3.17 -20.73 18.81
N ALA A 491 3.29 -19.41 18.68
CA ALA A 491 4.30 -18.63 19.38
C ALA A 491 4.13 -18.68 20.91
N ILE A 492 2.90 -18.55 21.40
CA ILE A 492 2.59 -18.67 22.83
C ILE A 492 2.89 -20.09 23.33
N ALA A 493 2.44 -21.12 22.61
CA ALA A 493 2.69 -22.51 22.98
C ALA A 493 4.19 -22.80 23.07
N LYS A 494 4.98 -22.33 22.10
CA LYS A 494 6.44 -22.48 22.10
C LYS A 494 7.12 -21.73 23.25
N ALA A 495 6.58 -20.58 23.65
CA ALA A 495 7.10 -19.79 24.77
C ALA A 495 6.65 -20.29 26.14
N THR A 496 5.73 -21.26 26.21
CA THR A 496 5.20 -21.80 27.46
C THR A 496 6.16 -22.87 28.01
N PRO A 497 6.67 -22.72 29.24
CA PRO A 497 7.55 -23.72 29.85
C PRO A 497 6.79 -25.02 30.11
N LEU A 498 7.43 -26.16 29.82
CA LEU A 498 6.89 -27.50 30.07
C LEU A 498 7.85 -28.31 30.95
N LYS A 499 7.31 -29.03 31.93
CA LYS A 499 8.05 -30.08 32.64
C LYS A 499 7.92 -31.39 31.87
N GLY A 500 8.94 -31.72 31.08
CA GLY A 500 8.94 -32.90 30.22
C GLY A 500 8.03 -32.74 29.00
N SER A 501 7.32 -33.80 28.62
CA SER A 501 6.34 -33.79 27.52
C SER A 501 4.90 -33.62 27.98
N THR A 502 4.68 -33.42 29.28
CA THR A 502 3.34 -33.41 29.88
C THR A 502 2.80 -32.00 30.03
N PHE A 503 1.54 -31.86 29.66
CA PHE A 503 0.73 -30.68 29.87
C PHE A 503 0.25 -30.63 31.32
N ASP A 504 0.91 -29.81 32.15
CA ASP A 504 0.63 -29.71 33.59
C ASP A 504 -0.08 -28.39 33.98
N SER A 505 -0.49 -28.31 35.25
CA SER A 505 -1.16 -27.12 35.79
C SER A 505 -0.29 -25.86 35.78
N GLU A 506 1.05 -26.01 35.79
CA GLU A 506 1.97 -24.86 35.73
C GLU A 506 2.01 -24.26 34.32
N ALA A 507 2.03 -25.10 33.28
CA ALA A 507 1.93 -24.66 31.90
C ALA A 507 0.60 -23.92 31.64
N ILE A 508 -0.53 -24.46 32.13
CA ILE A 508 -1.84 -23.81 32.04
C ILE A 508 -1.80 -22.43 32.72
N ARG A 509 -1.32 -22.38 33.96
CA ARG A 509 -1.20 -21.12 34.71
C ARG A 509 -0.36 -20.09 33.94
N ALA A 510 0.78 -20.51 33.37
CA ALA A 510 1.64 -19.63 32.59
C ALA A 510 0.92 -19.04 31.35
N MET A 511 0.07 -19.84 30.68
CA MET A 511 -0.73 -19.37 29.55
C MET A 511 -1.80 -18.37 29.98
N TYR A 512 -2.53 -18.66 31.06
CA TYR A 512 -3.55 -17.75 31.61
C TYR A 512 -2.94 -16.43 32.05
N GLN A 513 -1.81 -16.43 32.75
CA GLN A 513 -1.11 -15.21 33.14
C GLN A 513 -0.62 -14.41 31.93
N ARG A 514 -0.17 -15.09 30.86
CA ARG A 514 0.32 -14.43 29.65
C ARG A 514 -0.80 -13.82 28.81
N ILE A 515 -1.94 -14.50 28.68
CA ILE A 515 -3.04 -14.10 27.80
C ILE A 515 -4.08 -13.27 28.55
N LEU A 516 -4.55 -13.74 29.70
CA LEU A 516 -5.64 -13.15 30.48
C LEU A 516 -5.16 -12.33 31.69
N ALA A 517 -3.84 -12.28 31.94
CA ALA A 517 -3.24 -11.52 33.04
C ALA A 517 -3.76 -11.89 34.45
N ARG A 518 -4.23 -13.13 34.64
CA ARG A 518 -4.67 -13.68 35.93
C ARG A 518 -4.36 -15.17 36.05
N ASP A 519 -4.52 -15.71 37.25
CA ASP A 519 -4.48 -17.15 37.47
C ASP A 519 -5.78 -17.83 37.01
N PRO A 520 -5.71 -19.08 36.51
CA PRO A 520 -6.89 -19.89 36.20
C PRO A 520 -7.57 -20.34 37.50
N GLN A 521 -8.90 -20.43 37.48
CA GLN A 521 -9.69 -21.06 38.52
C GLN A 521 -9.52 -22.60 38.50
N PRO A 522 -9.78 -23.32 39.61
CA PRO A 522 -9.60 -24.76 39.67
C PRO A 522 -10.37 -25.55 38.59
N ASP A 523 -11.59 -25.13 38.27
CA ASP A 523 -12.43 -25.70 37.21
C ASP A 523 -11.88 -25.37 35.81
N GLU A 524 -11.34 -24.17 35.60
CA GLU A 524 -10.66 -23.79 34.36
C GLU A 524 -9.40 -24.61 34.10
N VAL A 525 -8.63 -24.94 35.15
CA VAL A 525 -7.48 -25.85 35.04
C VAL A 525 -7.95 -27.24 34.58
N GLU A 526 -8.99 -27.77 35.20
CA GLU A 526 -9.55 -29.07 34.84
C GLU A 526 -10.07 -29.10 33.39
N LEU A 527 -10.79 -28.05 32.97
CA LEU A 527 -11.29 -27.89 31.60
C LEU A 527 -10.14 -27.82 30.59
N ALA A 528 -9.09 -27.04 30.88
CA ALA A 528 -7.93 -26.93 30.02
C ALA A 528 -7.19 -28.26 29.88
N GLN A 529 -7.02 -29.03 30.98
CA GLN A 529 -6.41 -30.36 30.96
C GLN A 529 -7.20 -31.34 30.11
N ARG A 530 -8.53 -31.39 30.29
CA ARG A 530 -9.41 -32.24 29.47
C ARG A 530 -9.34 -31.85 28.00
N PHE A 531 -9.44 -30.56 27.69
CA PHE A 531 -9.35 -30.06 26.32
C PHE A 531 -8.04 -30.46 25.64
N ALA A 532 -6.90 -30.30 26.32
CA ALA A 532 -5.61 -30.67 25.74
C ALA A 532 -5.47 -32.18 25.53
N ALA A 533 -6.00 -33.00 26.45
CA ALA A 533 -6.01 -34.46 26.31
C ALA A 533 -6.87 -34.89 25.10
N ASP A 534 -8.05 -34.30 24.93
CA ASP A 534 -8.93 -34.56 23.78
C ASP A 534 -8.28 -34.14 22.46
N ALA A 535 -7.64 -32.97 22.44
CA ALA A 535 -6.94 -32.48 21.25
C ALA A 535 -5.75 -33.38 20.85
N ASP A 536 -5.03 -33.94 21.84
CA ASP A 536 -3.94 -34.89 21.59
C ASP A 536 -4.48 -36.23 21.04
N ALA A 537 -5.57 -36.73 21.62
CA ALA A 537 -6.24 -37.95 21.15
C ALA A 537 -6.74 -37.81 19.70
N LEU A 538 -7.39 -36.68 19.37
CA LEU A 538 -7.87 -36.39 18.02
C LEU A 538 -6.72 -36.21 17.02
N ASN A 539 -5.61 -35.57 17.42
CA ASN A 539 -4.41 -35.46 16.59
C ASN A 539 -3.76 -36.84 16.29
N GLY A 540 -3.95 -37.82 17.19
CA GLY A 540 -3.55 -39.20 16.97
C GLY A 540 -4.29 -39.89 15.82
N GLU A 541 -5.54 -39.48 15.54
CA GLU A 541 -6.39 -40.01 14.47
C GLU A 541 -6.06 -39.37 13.10
N LYS A 542 -4.83 -39.56 12.61
CA LYS A 542 -4.38 -39.04 11.30
C LYS A 542 -5.14 -39.73 10.14
N PRO A 543 -6.00 -39.03 9.36
CA PRO A 543 -6.76 -39.64 8.25
C PRO A 543 -5.92 -39.88 6.98
N PHE A 544 -4.78 -39.20 6.85
CA PHE A 544 -3.85 -39.36 5.72
C PHE A 544 -2.61 -40.11 6.20
N ARG A 545 -2.41 -41.32 5.68
CA ARG A 545 -1.24 -42.15 6.00
C ARG A 545 -0.84 -42.90 4.74
N TRP A 546 -0.23 -42.20 3.80
CA TRP A 546 0.46 -42.86 2.69
C TRP A 546 1.89 -43.18 3.09
N SER A 547 2.40 -44.32 2.63
CA SER A 547 3.82 -44.67 2.73
C SER A 547 4.27 -45.31 1.43
N TYR A 548 5.52 -45.04 1.03
CA TYR A 548 6.05 -45.40 -0.28
C TYR A 548 7.32 -46.21 -0.11
N GLY A 549 7.47 -47.26 -0.92
CA GLY A 549 8.51 -48.24 -0.72
C GLY A 549 8.42 -49.38 -1.72
N SER A 550 8.89 -50.54 -1.30
CA SER A 550 8.84 -51.76 -2.10
C SER A 550 8.45 -52.97 -1.27
N MET A 551 7.97 -54.00 -1.96
CA MET A 551 7.72 -55.33 -1.38
C MET A 551 8.34 -56.37 -2.32
N GLN A 552 8.88 -57.45 -1.75
CA GLN A 552 9.36 -58.57 -2.55
C GLN A 552 8.17 -59.43 -3.00
N LEU A 553 8.05 -59.65 -4.30
CA LEU A 553 7.10 -60.57 -4.89
C LEU A 553 7.67 -61.98 -4.84
N THR A 554 6.88 -62.90 -4.31
CA THR A 554 7.12 -64.34 -4.34
C THR A 554 5.88 -65.02 -4.91
N ARG A 555 6.00 -66.28 -5.33
CA ARG A 555 4.85 -67.09 -5.74
C ARG A 555 4.69 -68.25 -4.79
N THR A 556 3.46 -68.48 -4.34
CA THR A 556 3.10 -69.68 -3.56
C THR A 556 3.22 -70.94 -4.44
N PRO A 557 3.23 -72.15 -3.86
CA PRO A 557 3.29 -73.40 -4.63
C PRO A 557 2.14 -73.56 -5.65
N ASP A 558 0.98 -72.95 -5.39
CA ASP A 558 -0.17 -72.87 -6.31
C ASP A 558 -0.09 -71.70 -7.31
N GLY A 559 1.06 -71.02 -7.39
CA GLY A 559 1.38 -70.00 -8.39
C GLY A 559 0.84 -68.60 -8.11
N LYS A 560 0.18 -68.38 -6.96
CA LYS A 560 -0.40 -67.08 -6.59
C LYS A 560 0.66 -66.11 -6.08
N PRO A 561 0.50 -64.79 -6.33
CA PRO A 561 1.42 -63.79 -5.79
C PRO A 561 1.32 -63.70 -4.26
N ALA A 562 2.47 -63.68 -3.61
CA ALA A 562 2.65 -63.42 -2.19
C ALA A 562 3.69 -62.30 -2.01
N PHE A 563 3.40 -61.34 -1.14
CA PHE A 563 4.26 -60.18 -0.92
C PHE A 563 4.90 -60.24 0.46
N ALA A 564 6.22 -60.09 0.52
CA ALA A 564 7.00 -60.08 1.76
C ALA A 564 6.85 -58.75 2.54
N GLU A 565 7.69 -58.56 3.56
CA GLU A 565 7.72 -57.34 4.37
C GLU A 565 7.97 -56.07 3.51
N PHE A 566 7.29 -54.98 3.86
CA PHE A 566 7.43 -53.70 3.17
C PHE A 566 8.69 -52.95 3.62
N GLN A 567 9.53 -52.59 2.66
CA GLN A 567 10.69 -51.74 2.88
C GLN A 567 10.39 -50.31 2.43
N SER A 568 10.53 -49.33 3.34
CA SER A 568 10.29 -47.92 3.00
C SER A 568 11.41 -47.36 2.13
N PHE A 569 11.05 -46.50 1.18
CA PHE A 569 12.05 -45.71 0.45
C PHE A 569 12.69 -44.66 1.36
N ALA A 570 13.99 -44.44 1.18
CA ALA A 570 14.80 -43.62 2.08
C ALA A 570 14.91 -42.15 1.63
N HIS A 571 14.73 -41.86 0.34
CA HIS A 571 14.98 -40.55 -0.24
C HIS A 571 13.73 -39.95 -0.86
N LEU A 572 13.46 -38.69 -0.50
CA LEU A 572 12.44 -37.86 -1.11
C LEU A 572 13.12 -36.77 -1.94
N THR A 573 12.77 -36.70 -3.22
CA THR A 573 13.32 -35.72 -4.17
C THR A 573 12.20 -34.84 -4.72
N GLU A 574 12.41 -33.52 -4.68
CA GLU A 574 11.55 -32.51 -5.31
C GLU A 574 12.21 -31.98 -6.57
N ARG A 575 11.55 -32.11 -7.73
CA ARG A 575 12.08 -31.62 -9.01
C ARG A 575 11.80 -30.13 -9.19
N SER A 576 12.70 -29.42 -9.88
CA SER A 576 12.58 -27.99 -10.21
C SER A 576 11.21 -27.67 -10.83
N GLY A 577 10.43 -26.79 -10.20
CA GLY A 577 9.05 -26.46 -10.61
C GLY A 577 7.96 -26.70 -9.54
N GLY A 578 8.33 -27.09 -8.31
CA GLY A 578 7.50 -26.93 -7.09
C GLY A 578 6.30 -27.88 -6.92
N GLY A 579 6.06 -28.79 -7.86
CA GLY A 579 4.88 -29.68 -7.84
C GLY A 579 5.17 -31.18 -8.00
N GLN A 580 6.36 -31.57 -8.49
CA GLN A 580 6.72 -32.96 -8.75
C GLN A 580 7.59 -33.52 -7.63
N ARG A 581 7.07 -34.50 -6.90
CA ARG A 581 7.71 -35.13 -5.74
C ARG A 581 7.76 -36.63 -5.92
N LEU A 582 8.88 -37.24 -5.59
CA LEU A 582 9.08 -38.70 -5.70
C LEU A 582 9.86 -39.26 -4.51
N TRP A 583 9.47 -40.46 -4.10
CA TRP A 583 10.19 -41.31 -3.15
C TRP A 583 10.97 -42.39 -3.91
N SER A 584 12.24 -42.57 -3.55
CA SER A 584 13.15 -43.55 -4.16
C SER A 584 14.07 -44.22 -3.12
N PRO A 585 14.60 -45.42 -3.42
CA PRO A 585 15.52 -46.12 -2.53
C PRO A 585 16.89 -45.43 -2.43
N SER A 586 17.26 -44.59 -3.39
CA SER A 586 18.52 -43.84 -3.43
C SER A 586 18.33 -42.41 -3.91
N GLU A 587 19.29 -41.53 -3.63
CA GLU A 587 19.26 -40.10 -3.96
C GLU A 587 19.28 -39.83 -5.48
N LYS A 588 19.95 -40.70 -6.25
CA LYS A 588 20.07 -40.60 -7.71
C LYS A 588 19.27 -41.71 -8.39
N ILE A 589 18.60 -41.37 -9.48
CA ILE A 589 17.86 -42.31 -10.34
C ILE A 589 18.48 -42.26 -11.74
N PRO A 590 18.91 -43.40 -12.33
CA PRO A 590 18.89 -44.74 -11.75
C PRO A 590 19.84 -44.89 -10.55
N SER A 591 19.49 -45.82 -9.66
CA SER A 591 20.28 -46.16 -8.48
C SER A 591 21.62 -46.75 -8.88
N ALA A 592 22.69 -46.43 -8.14
CA ALA A 592 23.99 -47.08 -8.28
C ALA A 592 23.96 -48.56 -7.85
N ASP A 593 23.03 -48.92 -6.96
CA ASP A 593 22.74 -50.32 -6.63
C ASP A 593 21.85 -50.93 -7.74
N PRO A 594 22.36 -51.93 -8.50
CA PRO A 594 21.64 -52.54 -9.61
C PRO A 594 20.36 -53.26 -9.19
N THR A 595 20.15 -53.49 -7.90
CA THR A 595 18.91 -54.04 -7.33
C THR A 595 17.71 -53.12 -7.58
N TRP A 596 17.93 -51.80 -7.62
CA TRP A 596 16.85 -50.81 -7.63
C TRP A 596 16.60 -50.15 -8.98
N GLY A 597 17.62 -50.10 -9.85
CA GLY A 597 17.47 -49.51 -11.19
C GLY A 597 16.78 -48.13 -11.17
N HIS A 598 15.68 -47.99 -11.92
CA HIS A 598 14.88 -46.76 -11.99
C HIS A 598 13.74 -46.69 -10.96
N ALA A 599 13.69 -47.54 -9.93
CA ALA A 599 12.55 -47.62 -9.01
C ALA A 599 12.24 -46.30 -8.29
N PHE A 600 10.99 -45.84 -8.41
CA PHE A 600 10.44 -44.76 -7.59
C PHE A 600 8.91 -44.79 -7.57
N TRP A 601 8.33 -44.13 -6.56
CA TRP A 601 6.92 -43.76 -6.54
C TRP A 601 6.77 -42.24 -6.38
N ALA A 602 5.94 -41.61 -7.19
CA ALA A 602 5.75 -40.17 -7.26
C ALA A 602 4.28 -39.76 -7.21
N ASN A 603 4.02 -38.47 -6.94
CA ASN A 603 2.68 -37.89 -7.05
C ASN A 603 2.19 -37.73 -8.51
N TYR A 604 2.96 -38.21 -9.49
CA TYR A 604 2.64 -38.20 -10.92
C TYR A 604 2.87 -39.56 -11.59
N GLY A 605 3.04 -40.63 -10.81
CA GLY A 605 3.23 -41.99 -11.29
C GLY A 605 4.36 -42.72 -10.58
N GLY A 606 5.04 -43.63 -11.26
CA GLY A 606 6.15 -44.39 -10.71
C GLY A 606 6.91 -45.12 -11.80
N HIS A 607 7.91 -45.89 -11.40
CA HIS A 607 8.63 -46.79 -12.28
C HIS A 607 8.89 -48.10 -11.56
N ALA A 608 8.59 -49.23 -12.20
CA ALA A 608 8.79 -50.55 -11.61
C ALA A 608 10.26 -50.80 -11.25
N ALA A 609 10.51 -51.62 -10.22
CA ALA A 609 11.85 -52.04 -9.82
C ALA A 609 12.24 -53.33 -10.56
N PRO A 610 13.55 -53.63 -10.73
CA PRO A 610 14.02 -54.87 -11.35
C PRO A 610 13.73 -56.14 -10.53
N LYS A 611 13.87 -57.30 -11.18
CA LYS A 611 13.76 -58.64 -10.56
C LYS A 611 12.43 -58.80 -9.82
N ASP A 612 12.45 -59.37 -8.62
CA ASP A 612 11.26 -59.70 -7.82
C ASP A 612 10.81 -58.54 -6.90
N LEU A 613 11.26 -57.30 -7.13
CA LEU A 613 10.86 -56.15 -6.31
C LEU A 613 9.71 -55.40 -6.97
N ALA A 614 8.63 -55.21 -6.22
CA ALA A 614 7.51 -54.38 -6.65
C ALA A 614 7.53 -53.04 -5.91
N VAL A 615 7.29 -51.95 -6.64
CA VAL A 615 7.16 -50.61 -6.05
C VAL A 615 5.74 -50.47 -5.50
N THR A 616 5.64 -49.99 -4.26
CA THR A 616 4.40 -50.04 -3.49
C THR A 616 4.08 -48.70 -2.85
N ALA A 617 2.85 -48.24 -3.02
CA ALA A 617 2.24 -47.24 -2.15
C ALA A 617 1.24 -47.92 -1.21
N ARG A 618 1.28 -47.57 0.07
CA ARG A 618 0.38 -48.13 1.09
C ARG A 618 -0.45 -47.03 1.72
N TRP A 619 -1.76 -47.24 1.78
CA TRP A 619 -2.69 -46.45 2.56
C TRP A 619 -3.04 -47.19 3.85
N HIS A 620 -2.93 -46.51 5.01
CA HIS A 620 -3.25 -47.10 6.31
C HIS A 620 -4.68 -46.70 6.71
N VAL A 621 -5.50 -47.70 7.02
CA VAL A 621 -6.93 -47.53 7.25
C VAL A 621 -7.19 -46.92 8.63
N PRO A 622 -7.83 -45.73 8.72
CA PRO A 622 -7.97 -44.98 9.97
C PRO A 622 -9.11 -45.49 10.87
N THR A 623 -10.17 -46.05 10.28
CA THR A 623 -11.33 -46.57 11.00
C THR A 623 -12.03 -47.67 10.19
N ASP A 624 -12.92 -48.42 10.83
CA ASP A 624 -13.69 -49.49 10.19
C ASP A 624 -14.70 -48.91 9.20
N MET A 625 -14.66 -49.36 7.95
CA MET A 625 -15.55 -48.86 6.91
C MET A 625 -15.55 -49.74 5.65
N LYS A 626 -16.51 -49.49 4.77
CA LYS A 626 -16.47 -49.99 3.39
C LYS A 626 -15.93 -48.90 2.47
N ILE A 627 -14.92 -49.21 1.67
CA ILE A 627 -14.29 -48.27 0.74
C ILE A 627 -14.55 -48.64 -0.71
N SER A 628 -14.61 -47.62 -1.56
CA SER A 628 -14.52 -47.75 -3.02
C SER A 628 -13.20 -47.13 -3.49
N ILE A 629 -12.45 -47.87 -4.29
CA ILE A 629 -11.18 -47.45 -4.87
C ILE A 629 -11.42 -47.26 -6.37
N ASP A 630 -11.11 -46.07 -6.86
CA ASP A 630 -11.19 -45.71 -8.27
C ASP A 630 -9.84 -45.16 -8.75
N ALA A 631 -9.28 -45.77 -9.79
CA ALA A 631 -8.07 -45.30 -10.44
C ALA A 631 -8.00 -45.80 -11.88
N VAL A 632 -7.07 -45.23 -12.64
CA VAL A 632 -6.64 -45.78 -13.93
C VAL A 632 -5.15 -46.05 -13.84
N LEU A 633 -4.75 -47.31 -14.05
CA LEU A 633 -3.36 -47.67 -14.27
C LEU A 633 -3.02 -47.41 -15.74
N SER A 634 -2.00 -46.62 -16.01
CA SER A 634 -1.61 -46.30 -17.39
C SER A 634 -0.11 -46.23 -17.61
N ARG A 635 0.30 -46.31 -18.88
CA ARG A 635 1.71 -46.20 -19.30
C ARG A 635 1.84 -45.19 -20.44
N SER A 636 2.98 -44.49 -20.48
CA SER A 636 3.27 -43.48 -21.50
C SER A 636 3.95 -44.04 -22.75
N SER A 637 4.67 -45.16 -22.63
CA SER A 637 5.40 -45.81 -23.72
C SER A 637 4.66 -47.05 -24.25
N ASP A 638 4.75 -47.31 -25.55
CA ASP A 638 4.43 -48.61 -26.18
C ASP A 638 5.62 -49.57 -26.21
N ARG A 639 6.81 -49.10 -25.83
CA ARG A 639 7.99 -49.94 -25.62
C ARG A 639 7.93 -50.57 -24.23
N GLY A 640 8.50 -51.76 -24.08
CA GLY A 640 8.46 -52.57 -22.84
C GLY A 640 7.45 -53.72 -22.93
N ASP A 641 7.33 -54.50 -21.86
CA ASP A 641 6.54 -55.74 -21.80
C ASP A 641 5.22 -55.61 -21.01
N GLY A 642 5.09 -54.60 -20.16
CA GLY A 642 3.88 -54.37 -19.38
C GLY A 642 4.19 -54.06 -17.92
N VAL A 643 3.20 -53.53 -17.22
CA VAL A 643 3.26 -53.52 -15.75
C VAL A 643 2.07 -54.29 -15.18
N ARG A 644 2.34 -55.09 -14.16
CA ARG A 644 1.33 -55.80 -13.39
C ARG A 644 1.14 -55.13 -12.06
N ALA A 645 -0.11 -55.03 -11.66
CA ALA A 645 -0.51 -54.26 -10.52
C ALA A 645 -1.50 -55.04 -9.64
N TRP A 646 -1.36 -54.91 -8.32
CA TRP A 646 -2.27 -55.52 -7.36
C TRP A 646 -2.76 -54.52 -6.34
N ILE A 647 -4.03 -54.66 -5.96
CA ILE A 647 -4.55 -54.09 -4.72
C ILE A 647 -4.53 -55.20 -3.68
N HIS A 648 -3.79 -55.00 -2.61
CA HIS A 648 -3.57 -55.99 -1.55
C HIS A 648 -3.96 -55.40 -0.20
N ASN A 649 -4.80 -56.09 0.57
CA ASN A 649 -5.10 -55.74 1.94
C ASN A 649 -4.30 -56.65 2.88
N SER A 650 -3.58 -56.08 3.86
CA SER A 650 -2.79 -56.82 4.85
C SER A 650 -3.54 -57.94 5.58
N ARG A 651 -4.86 -57.84 5.70
CA ARG A 651 -5.72 -58.82 6.35
C ARG A 651 -6.22 -59.92 5.39
N SER A 652 -6.67 -59.54 4.20
CA SER A 652 -7.36 -60.45 3.27
C SER A 652 -6.50 -60.89 2.08
N GLY A 653 -5.25 -60.42 1.99
CA GLY A 653 -4.36 -60.71 0.87
C GLY A 653 -4.71 -59.91 -0.38
N VAL A 654 -4.46 -60.49 -1.55
CA VAL A 654 -4.74 -59.87 -2.86
C VAL A 654 -6.25 -59.74 -3.07
N VAL A 655 -6.71 -58.50 -3.26
CA VAL A 655 -8.11 -58.14 -3.50
C VAL A 655 -8.41 -58.09 -5.00
N SER A 656 -7.48 -57.54 -5.79
CA SER A 656 -7.59 -57.52 -7.25
C SER A 656 -6.21 -57.45 -7.92
N GLU A 657 -6.17 -57.91 -9.17
CA GLU A 657 -5.00 -57.93 -10.05
C GLU A 657 -5.35 -57.29 -11.40
N TYR A 658 -4.41 -56.51 -11.93
CA TYR A 658 -4.53 -55.82 -13.21
C TYR A 658 -3.23 -55.95 -14.01
N PHE A 659 -3.36 -56.00 -15.33
CA PHE A 659 -2.21 -56.03 -16.22
C PHE A 659 -2.34 -54.97 -17.31
N CYS A 660 -1.44 -53.99 -17.30
CA CYS A 660 -1.37 -52.91 -18.28
C CYS A 660 -0.36 -53.30 -19.38
N THR A 661 -0.88 -53.90 -20.45
CA THR A 661 -0.07 -54.35 -21.60
C THR A 661 0.44 -53.17 -22.45
N PRO A 662 1.45 -53.37 -23.31
CA PRO A 662 1.90 -52.35 -24.26
C PRO A 662 0.79 -51.86 -25.20
N GLN A 663 -0.16 -52.73 -25.55
CA GLN A 663 -1.30 -52.41 -26.43
C GLN A 663 -2.45 -51.73 -25.69
N ASN A 664 -2.66 -52.05 -24.41
CA ASN A 664 -3.71 -51.48 -23.58
C ASN A 664 -3.12 -50.51 -22.55
N LYS A 665 -2.85 -49.28 -23.01
CA LYS A 665 -2.15 -48.24 -22.22
C LYS A 665 -2.93 -47.67 -21.03
N LYS A 666 -4.21 -48.05 -20.84
CA LYS A 666 -5.08 -47.56 -19.75
C LYS A 666 -6.01 -48.67 -19.26
N VAL A 667 -5.84 -49.08 -18.01
CA VAL A 667 -6.64 -50.11 -17.35
C VAL A 667 -7.35 -49.49 -16.15
N PRO A 668 -8.69 -49.36 -16.17
CA PRO A 668 -9.46 -48.95 -14.99
C PRO A 668 -9.29 -49.97 -13.86
N THR A 669 -8.99 -49.49 -12.66
CA THR A 669 -8.80 -50.30 -11.45
C THR A 669 -9.85 -49.90 -10.41
N GLN A 670 -11.07 -50.42 -10.56
CA GLN A 670 -12.21 -50.10 -9.70
C GLN A 670 -12.60 -51.29 -8.83
N ILE A 671 -12.65 -51.11 -7.51
CA ILE A 671 -13.13 -52.12 -6.56
C ILE A 671 -13.86 -51.50 -5.38
N THR A 672 -14.73 -52.28 -4.75
CA THR A 672 -15.30 -51.97 -3.44
C THR A 672 -14.96 -53.09 -2.46
N THR A 673 -14.48 -52.77 -1.27
CA THR A 673 -14.05 -53.75 -0.27
C THR A 673 -14.23 -53.24 1.15
N ASP A 674 -14.38 -54.16 2.10
CA ASP A 674 -14.47 -53.85 3.52
C ASP A 674 -13.07 -53.78 4.14
N VAL A 675 -12.84 -52.77 4.97
CA VAL A 675 -11.57 -52.55 5.66
C VAL A 675 -11.80 -52.25 7.15
N LYS A 676 -10.83 -52.61 7.98
CA LYS A 676 -10.85 -52.30 9.42
C LYS A 676 -9.71 -51.38 9.82
N LYS A 677 -9.87 -50.66 10.93
CA LYS A 677 -8.84 -49.85 11.56
C LYS A 677 -7.55 -50.66 11.72
N GLY A 678 -6.45 -50.13 11.21
CA GLY A 678 -5.14 -50.80 11.22
C GLY A 678 -4.85 -51.70 10.01
N ASP A 679 -5.82 -51.96 9.13
CA ASP A 679 -5.53 -52.58 7.83
C ASP A 679 -4.62 -51.69 6.98
N ILE A 680 -3.85 -52.32 6.10
CA ILE A 680 -2.99 -51.63 5.13
C ILE A 680 -3.40 -52.06 3.73
N VAL A 681 -3.90 -51.09 2.96
CA VAL A 681 -4.23 -51.27 1.54
C VAL A 681 -3.01 -50.86 0.71
N SER A 682 -2.36 -51.84 0.11
CA SER A 682 -1.16 -51.68 -0.71
C SER A 682 -1.52 -51.70 -2.20
N PHE A 683 -1.02 -50.71 -2.93
CA PHE A 683 -1.03 -50.60 -4.38
C PHE A 683 0.36 -50.98 -4.86
N ILE A 684 0.48 -52.17 -5.43
CA ILE A 684 1.76 -52.81 -5.71
C ILE A 684 1.94 -52.90 -7.22
N VAL A 685 3.05 -52.41 -7.76
CA VAL A 685 3.35 -52.45 -9.20
C VAL A 685 4.68 -53.15 -9.45
N HIS A 686 4.65 -54.13 -10.34
CA HIS A 686 5.79 -54.96 -10.72
C HIS A 686 5.93 -54.99 -12.25
N ASN A 687 7.14 -55.30 -12.72
CA ASN A 687 7.44 -55.50 -14.13
C ASN A 687 7.04 -56.92 -14.59
N GLU A 688 7.06 -57.23 -15.89
CA GLU A 688 6.86 -58.64 -16.33
C GLU A 688 8.18 -59.42 -16.44
N THR A 689 9.10 -58.96 -17.30
CA THR A 689 10.36 -59.65 -17.61
C THR A 689 11.59 -58.74 -17.54
N GLY A 690 11.43 -57.43 -17.74
CA GLY A 690 12.47 -56.41 -17.60
C GLY A 690 11.87 -55.07 -17.15
N THR A 691 12.69 -54.04 -16.93
CA THR A 691 12.19 -52.72 -16.49
C THR A 691 12.21 -51.65 -17.59
N ASP A 692 12.49 -52.04 -18.83
CA ASP A 692 12.68 -51.10 -19.92
C ASP A 692 11.35 -50.45 -20.32
N SER A 693 11.26 -49.13 -20.14
CA SER A 693 10.07 -48.33 -20.42
C SER A 693 8.84 -48.63 -19.52
N ASP A 694 9.04 -49.15 -18.31
CA ASP A 694 7.97 -49.49 -17.35
C ASP A 694 7.63 -48.37 -16.35
N SER A 695 7.68 -47.13 -16.84
CA SER A 695 7.04 -46.02 -16.14
C SER A 695 5.52 -46.18 -16.21
N PHE A 696 4.87 -45.96 -15.07
CA PHE A 696 3.42 -46.07 -14.94
C PHE A 696 2.83 -44.82 -14.28
N ASP A 697 1.55 -44.58 -14.49
CA ASP A 697 0.74 -43.64 -13.73
C ASP A 697 -0.42 -44.40 -13.08
N TRP A 698 -0.47 -44.39 -11.74
CA TRP A 698 -1.52 -45.04 -10.96
C TRP A 698 -1.79 -44.23 -9.69
N GLN A 699 -2.89 -43.47 -9.71
CA GLN A 699 -3.24 -42.52 -8.65
C GLN A 699 -4.62 -42.84 -8.08
N PRO A 700 -4.73 -43.81 -7.16
CA PRO A 700 -6.01 -44.21 -6.59
C PRO A 700 -6.66 -43.09 -5.78
N GLN A 701 -7.95 -42.90 -6.03
CA GLN A 701 -8.87 -42.18 -5.17
C GLN A 701 -9.65 -43.19 -4.33
N ILE A 702 -9.62 -43.02 -3.02
CA ILE A 702 -10.33 -43.86 -2.06
C ILE A 702 -11.49 -43.05 -1.51
N THR A 703 -12.69 -43.59 -1.62
CA THR A 703 -13.93 -42.99 -1.15
C THR A 703 -14.62 -43.93 -0.17
N ARG A 704 -15.41 -43.38 0.74
CA ARG A 704 -16.37 -44.17 1.51
C ARG A 704 -17.47 -44.67 0.58
N ALA A 705 -17.74 -45.97 0.63
CA ALA A 705 -18.73 -46.59 -0.25
C ALA A 705 -20.18 -46.25 0.12
N ASP A 706 -20.44 -45.81 1.36
CA ASP A 706 -21.78 -45.51 1.88
C ASP A 706 -22.27 -44.10 1.52
N ASN A 707 -21.40 -43.09 1.57
CA ASN A 707 -21.77 -41.69 1.35
C ASN A 707 -20.97 -41.01 0.21
N GLY A 708 -20.00 -41.69 -0.41
CA GLY A 708 -19.16 -41.13 -1.48
C GLY A 708 -18.11 -40.12 -1.03
N GLU A 709 -17.92 -39.94 0.28
CA GLU A 709 -16.90 -39.04 0.84
C GLU A 709 -15.50 -39.44 0.37
N VAL A 710 -14.76 -38.49 -0.21
CA VAL A 710 -13.37 -38.71 -0.63
C VAL A 710 -12.48 -38.74 0.62
N LEU A 711 -11.97 -39.93 0.95
CA LEU A 711 -11.09 -40.13 2.09
C LEU A 711 -9.67 -39.69 1.76
N THR A 712 -9.17 -40.06 0.57
CA THR A 712 -7.85 -39.64 0.12
C THR A 712 -7.69 -39.80 -1.40
N HIS A 713 -6.77 -39.04 -1.98
CA HIS A 713 -6.32 -39.19 -3.36
C HIS A 713 -4.79 -39.24 -3.40
N ALA A 714 -4.19 -40.34 -3.88
CA ALA A 714 -2.75 -40.59 -3.80
C ALA A 714 -1.86 -39.46 -4.37
N LYS A 715 -2.31 -38.83 -5.46
CA LYS A 715 -1.68 -37.63 -6.06
C LYS A 715 -1.74 -36.38 -5.18
N ASN A 716 -2.93 -36.01 -4.71
CA ASN A 716 -3.15 -34.75 -3.98
C ASN A 716 -2.69 -34.85 -2.52
N ASP A 717 -2.76 -36.04 -1.94
CA ASP A 717 -2.41 -36.33 -0.55
C ASP A 717 -1.03 -37.00 -0.42
N PHE A 718 -0.12 -36.71 -1.36
CA PHE A 718 1.23 -37.26 -1.34
C PHE A 718 2.00 -36.84 -0.08
N CYS A 719 2.55 -37.81 0.65
CA CYS A 719 3.03 -37.59 2.00
C CYS A 719 4.55 -37.43 2.13
N ASP A 720 4.96 -36.62 3.12
CA ASP A 720 6.34 -36.51 3.62
C ASP A 720 6.73 -37.71 4.53
N ALA A 721 7.95 -37.69 5.08
CA ALA A 721 8.44 -38.76 5.97
C ALA A 721 7.60 -38.90 7.26
N SER A 722 6.93 -37.82 7.70
CA SER A 722 6.00 -37.82 8.84
C SER A 722 4.63 -38.40 8.48
N ARG A 723 4.47 -38.88 7.24
CA ARG A 723 3.23 -39.37 6.62
C ARG A 723 2.16 -38.29 6.55
N TRP A 724 2.56 -37.03 6.43
CA TRP A 724 1.66 -35.90 6.30
C TRP A 724 1.65 -35.36 4.86
N PRO A 725 0.49 -35.08 4.26
CA PRO A 725 0.43 -34.54 2.90
C PRO A 725 1.13 -33.18 2.74
N PHE A 726 1.91 -33.00 1.67
CA PHE A 726 2.60 -31.73 1.38
C PHE A 726 1.65 -30.54 1.19
N GLY A 727 0.44 -30.78 0.66
CA GLY A 727 -0.55 -29.74 0.37
C GLY A 727 -1.47 -29.40 1.54
N ARG A 728 -1.32 -30.02 2.71
CA ARG A 728 -2.20 -29.82 3.86
C ARG A 728 -1.45 -29.23 5.05
N GLN A 729 -2.04 -28.25 5.72
CA GLN A 729 -1.48 -27.72 6.97
C GLN A 729 -1.55 -28.77 8.08
N LYS A 730 -0.48 -28.91 8.86
CA LYS A 730 -0.47 -29.79 10.03
C LYS A 730 -1.44 -29.28 11.11
N PRO A 731 -2.05 -30.16 11.92
CA PRO A 731 -2.88 -29.75 13.04
C PRO A 731 -2.04 -28.98 14.07
N GLN A 732 -2.65 -28.04 14.78
CA GLN A 732 -1.98 -27.37 15.89
C GLN A 732 -1.75 -28.34 17.04
N GLN A 733 -0.63 -28.17 17.75
CA GLN A 733 -0.37 -28.91 18.98
C GLN A 733 -1.44 -28.54 20.03
N PRO A 734 -1.79 -29.44 20.97
CA PRO A 734 -2.82 -29.18 21.99
C PRO A 734 -2.64 -27.86 22.74
N LEU A 735 -1.40 -27.52 23.11
CA LEU A 735 -1.05 -26.23 23.72
C LEU A 735 -1.37 -25.04 22.83
N SER A 736 -1.05 -25.12 21.53
CA SER A 736 -1.37 -24.07 20.57
C SER A 736 -2.88 -23.91 20.42
N GLN A 737 -3.64 -25.02 20.39
CA GLN A 737 -5.10 -24.95 20.38
C GLN A 737 -5.65 -24.28 21.65
N LEU A 738 -5.10 -24.59 22.84
CA LEU A 738 -5.51 -23.93 24.07
C LEU A 738 -5.18 -22.43 24.06
N ALA A 739 -3.97 -22.06 23.62
CA ALA A 739 -3.59 -20.65 23.45
C ALA A 739 -4.61 -19.91 22.58
N GLN A 740 -5.02 -20.55 21.47
CA GLN A 740 -6.01 -20.00 20.58
C GLN A 740 -7.38 -19.84 21.25
N VAL A 741 -7.86 -20.85 21.97
CA VAL A 741 -9.13 -20.79 22.73
C VAL A 741 -9.13 -19.62 23.71
N LEU A 742 -8.03 -19.43 24.45
CA LEU A 742 -7.90 -18.33 25.40
C LEU A 742 -7.91 -16.97 24.68
N MET A 743 -7.19 -16.83 23.57
CA MET A 743 -7.17 -15.59 22.79
C MET A 743 -8.51 -15.26 22.14
N ILE A 744 -9.34 -16.25 21.79
CA ILE A 744 -10.68 -15.99 21.20
C ILE A 744 -11.79 -15.91 22.25
N SER A 745 -11.46 -16.04 23.53
CA SER A 745 -12.42 -15.94 24.62
C SER A 745 -13.00 -14.52 24.74
N ASN A 746 -14.20 -14.41 25.30
CA ASN A 746 -14.80 -13.11 25.57
C ASN A 746 -13.96 -12.29 26.55
N GLU A 747 -13.26 -12.92 27.49
CA GLU A 747 -12.41 -12.23 28.46
C GLU A 747 -11.21 -11.54 27.78
N PHE A 748 -10.67 -12.13 26.72
CA PHE A 748 -9.59 -11.52 25.96
C PHE A 748 -10.09 -10.49 24.93
N MET A 749 -11.24 -10.75 24.30
CA MET A 749 -11.76 -9.98 23.17
C MET A 749 -12.66 -8.81 23.57
N PHE A 750 -12.98 -8.65 24.85
CA PHE A 750 -13.84 -7.59 25.35
C PHE A 750 -13.27 -6.92 26.60
N VAL A 751 -13.58 -5.65 26.78
CA VAL A 751 -13.47 -4.93 28.05
C VAL A 751 -14.78 -5.15 28.82
N ASP A 752 -14.70 -5.66 30.05
CA ASP A 752 -15.82 -6.07 30.92
C ASP A 752 -15.79 -5.38 32.29
#